data_AF-A0AAU5WT93-F1
#
_entry.id   AF-A0AAU5WT93-F1
#
_cell.length_a   1.000
_cell.length_b   1.000
_cell.length_c   1.000
_cell.angle_alpha   90.00
_cell.angle_beta   90.00
_cell.angle_gamma   90.00
#
_symmetry.space_group_name_H-M   'P 1'
#
loop_
_entity.id
_entity.type
_entity.pdbx_description
1 polymer ?
#
loop_
_entity_poly.entity_id
_entity_poly.type
_entity_poly.pdbx_seq_one_letter_code
_entity_poly.pdbx_strand_id
1 'polypeptide(L)'
;MRFSFWTRRGLARAAVACVIAITASLLSTIAAVAGERAVDRTFTYACQLPSGTQQVAVRVIANVPDSATAGRPIRLGNVTVLVALPAAAVAGLTKQGVTTVGGTLRMTPLVTANGSPARITGSDFAVPETSVGADQLVLAGSGQEPAPTVAAPGRVVFSVADLSASLTLRQADGTAAQPATMSLSCSPNLGQDTALTTIAVSAADATGASGPGSVSHATAAKAQEDYCPPDVTGGFSEDFPLPTPPPDTPIIETTPLYACAKISGFSNVAKLNGAAPLFGKMALEVGNRSLYNLNANYFETDSLGASHVETSQATFLAFGFMPTTAELDVTQVGKTTAYQNANITAVDYVNRSPELPPRYTTASAYVSLRIHDVRINGVPLDVGADCTTAQPMKLQLSASTNDDPTYVVNSGGFLTGTATIPPFQGCGVGESLDPLFTASLSGPGNYIRITQGQICDADHPFRPPTPCPVQDFGWDVEPGGPLTASSGAYRLTLPNAGFSCESTSFSLSLNGGKARDGDDVHIGVSKKPTFTNCHGEGALSQAATISFLTASPPFSLTTYDPTTDVAFGELPNLNITLRDGTSCTVRISGASIGFRYSNLTHVMSLTQQSSAPPTVKGVTGCGGSINTGEPVDFSANYVFSVPQRMVRPGYK
;
A
#
# COMPACT_ATOMS: atom_id res chain seq x y z
N MET A 1 -35.21 -53.68 24.73
CA MET A 1 -36.11 -52.57 24.32
C MET A 1 -35.57 -51.27 24.89
N ARG A 2 -35.68 -50.19 24.10
CA ARG A 2 -35.32 -48.77 24.33
C ARG A 2 -33.86 -48.36 24.05
N PHE A 3 -33.72 -47.79 22.85
CA PHE A 3 -32.65 -46.90 22.37
C PHE A 3 -32.69 -45.54 23.07
N SER A 4 -31.52 -44.90 23.19
CA SER A 4 -31.41 -43.43 23.16
C SER A 4 -30.08 -43.02 22.53
N PHE A 5 -30.18 -42.17 21.52
CA PHE A 5 -29.10 -41.52 20.78
C PHE A 5 -28.38 -40.49 21.65
N TRP A 6 -27.09 -40.22 21.39
CA TRP A 6 -26.54 -38.85 21.43
C TRP A 6 -25.35 -38.69 20.47
N THR A 7 -25.55 -37.72 19.58
CA THR A 7 -24.74 -37.04 18.58
C THR A 7 -23.22 -36.93 18.82
N ARG A 8 -22.42 -37.39 17.84
CA ARG A 8 -21.03 -36.97 17.66
C ARG A 8 -21.00 -35.66 16.87
N ARG A 9 -20.56 -34.57 17.50
CA ARG A 9 -20.24 -33.30 16.81
C ARG A 9 -19.02 -33.53 15.91
N GLY A 10 -19.18 -33.27 14.62
CA GLY A 10 -18.11 -33.32 13.63
C GLY A 10 -17.12 -32.20 13.83
N LEU A 11 -15.84 -32.56 13.86
CA LEU A 11 -14.70 -31.65 13.79
C LEU A 11 -14.70 -30.93 12.43
N ALA A 12 -14.91 -29.62 12.43
CA ALA A 12 -14.59 -28.77 11.28
C ALA A 12 -13.07 -28.78 11.11
N ARG A 13 -12.58 -29.33 9.98
CA ARG A 13 -11.16 -29.31 9.62
C ARG A 13 -10.79 -27.88 9.20
N ALA A 14 -10.08 -27.17 10.06
CA ALA A 14 -9.31 -26.00 9.64
C ALA A 14 -8.23 -26.45 8.64
N ALA A 15 -8.25 -25.92 7.43
CA ALA A 15 -7.18 -26.13 6.46
C ALA A 15 -6.00 -25.23 6.83
N VAL A 16 -5.09 -25.75 7.66
CA VAL A 16 -3.79 -25.15 7.90
C VAL A 16 -2.93 -25.37 6.65
N ALA A 17 -2.58 -24.29 5.94
CA ALA A 17 -1.59 -24.35 4.87
C ALA A 17 -0.19 -24.56 5.48
N CYS A 18 0.27 -25.81 5.53
CA CYS A 18 1.64 -26.12 5.94
C CYS A 18 2.63 -25.64 4.85
N VAL A 19 3.40 -24.59 5.15
CA VAL A 19 4.61 -24.26 4.38
C VAL A 19 5.68 -25.28 4.75
N ILE A 20 6.10 -26.11 3.80
CA ILE A 20 7.15 -27.09 4.05
C ILE A 20 8.51 -26.39 4.01
N ALA A 21 9.27 -26.46 5.11
CA ALA A 21 10.62 -25.94 5.16
C ALA A 21 11.55 -26.72 4.22
N ILE A 22 12.35 -26.02 3.41
CA ILE A 22 13.43 -26.62 2.62
C ILE A 22 14.51 -27.06 3.62
N THR A 23 14.52 -28.34 4.00
CA THR A 23 15.54 -28.88 4.90
C THR A 23 16.90 -28.91 4.21
N ALA A 24 17.95 -28.58 4.95
CA ALA A 24 19.31 -28.34 4.47
C ALA A 24 20.06 -29.63 4.09
N SER A 25 19.48 -30.51 3.28
CA SER A 25 20.12 -31.77 2.84
C SER A 25 21.04 -31.62 1.62
N LEU A 26 21.07 -30.45 0.98
CA LEU A 26 22.11 -30.04 0.04
C LEU A 26 23.06 -29.05 0.74
N LEU A 27 24.00 -29.58 1.53
CA LEU A 27 25.07 -28.78 2.15
C LEU A 27 26.07 -28.32 1.08
N SER A 28 25.73 -27.23 0.37
CA SER A 28 26.76 -26.36 -0.19
C SER A 28 27.27 -25.50 0.97
N THR A 29 28.33 -25.94 1.65
CA THR A 29 29.08 -25.06 2.54
C THR A 29 29.65 -23.94 1.70
N ILE A 30 29.08 -22.74 1.81
CA ILE A 30 29.62 -21.55 1.19
C ILE A 30 30.91 -21.23 1.92
N ALA A 31 32.06 -21.37 1.25
CA ALA A 31 33.32 -20.90 1.80
C ALA A 31 33.29 -19.37 1.84
N ALA A 32 33.62 -18.78 3.00
CA ALA A 32 33.82 -17.34 3.09
C ALA A 32 35.03 -16.95 2.22
N VAL A 33 34.81 -16.10 1.23
CA VAL A 33 35.86 -15.49 0.41
C VAL A 33 36.20 -14.16 1.06
N ALA A 34 37.48 -13.82 1.20
CA ALA A 34 37.88 -12.55 1.82
C ALA A 34 37.30 -11.36 1.03
N GLY A 35 36.56 -10.48 1.70
CA GLY A 35 35.87 -9.34 1.09
C GLY A 35 34.45 -9.64 0.57
N GLU A 36 33.97 -10.87 0.74
CA GLU A 36 32.60 -11.28 0.46
C GLU A 36 31.95 -11.94 1.67
N ARG A 37 30.63 -11.73 1.81
CA ARG A 37 29.77 -12.36 2.80
C ARG A 37 28.78 -13.32 2.13
N ALA A 38 28.55 -14.45 2.76
CA ALA A 38 27.50 -15.38 2.37
C ALA A 38 26.11 -14.87 2.81
N VAL A 39 25.15 -14.94 1.90
CA VAL A 39 23.73 -14.62 2.12
C VAL A 39 22.91 -15.85 1.79
N ASP A 40 22.01 -16.20 2.69
CA ASP A 40 21.12 -17.35 2.58
C ASP A 40 19.76 -16.97 3.17
N ARG A 41 18.78 -16.74 2.28
CA ARG A 41 17.43 -16.32 2.68
C ARG A 41 16.39 -17.17 2.00
N THR A 42 15.33 -17.50 2.75
CA THR A 42 14.15 -18.18 2.22
C THR A 42 12.99 -17.19 2.17
N PHE A 43 12.29 -17.18 1.04
CA PHE A 43 11.16 -16.34 0.71
C PHE A 43 9.95 -17.21 0.39
N THR A 44 8.75 -16.65 0.58
CA THR A 44 7.51 -17.36 0.27
C THR A 44 6.87 -16.76 -0.98
N TYR A 45 6.67 -17.58 -2.01
CA TYR A 45 6.11 -17.15 -3.28
C TYR A 45 4.71 -17.75 -3.50
N ALA A 46 3.84 -16.96 -4.10
CA ALA A 46 2.61 -17.46 -4.71
C ALA A 46 2.93 -17.84 -6.16
N CYS A 47 2.93 -19.13 -6.46
CA CYS A 47 3.20 -19.65 -7.80
C CYS A 47 1.91 -20.09 -8.48
N GLN A 48 1.73 -19.70 -9.74
CA GLN A 48 0.68 -20.20 -10.61
C GLN A 48 1.09 -21.55 -11.19
N LEU A 49 0.42 -22.62 -10.75
CA LEU A 49 0.56 -23.95 -11.32
C LEU A 49 -0.73 -24.33 -12.08
N PRO A 50 -0.69 -25.34 -12.98
CA PRO A 50 -1.89 -25.86 -13.64
C PRO A 50 -3.00 -26.32 -12.67
N SER A 51 -2.63 -26.68 -11.44
CA SER A 51 -3.55 -27.07 -10.35
C SER A 51 -4.10 -25.89 -9.54
N GLY A 52 -3.77 -24.65 -9.92
CA GLY A 52 -4.12 -23.43 -9.19
C GLY A 52 -2.92 -22.77 -8.50
N THR A 53 -3.17 -21.64 -7.84
CA THR A 53 -2.12 -20.92 -7.10
C THR A 53 -1.71 -21.68 -5.84
N GLN A 54 -0.41 -21.90 -5.66
CA GLN A 54 0.12 -22.56 -4.45
C GLN A 54 1.28 -21.78 -3.85
N GLN A 55 1.44 -21.92 -2.54
CA GLN A 55 2.53 -21.33 -1.77
C GLN A 55 3.79 -22.19 -1.94
N VAL A 56 4.88 -21.56 -2.34
CA VAL A 56 6.15 -22.21 -2.70
C VAL A 56 7.27 -21.52 -1.94
N ALA A 57 8.09 -22.30 -1.24
CA ALA A 57 9.30 -21.79 -0.62
C ALA A 57 10.39 -21.65 -1.69
N VAL A 58 11.02 -20.47 -1.74
CA VAL A 58 12.14 -20.15 -2.62
C VAL A 58 13.32 -19.72 -1.75
N ARG A 59 14.39 -20.51 -1.73
CA ARG A 59 15.62 -20.19 -1.00
C ARG A 59 16.68 -19.68 -1.97
N VAL A 60 17.23 -18.51 -1.69
CA VAL A 60 18.26 -17.85 -2.49
C VAL A 60 19.54 -17.77 -1.69
N ILE A 61 20.60 -18.29 -2.29
CA ILE A 61 21.95 -18.36 -1.72
C ILE A 61 22.90 -17.60 -2.64
N ALA A 62 23.67 -16.65 -2.10
CA ALA A 62 24.64 -15.89 -2.89
C ALA A 62 25.84 -15.45 -2.03
N ASN A 63 27.01 -15.31 -2.65
CA ASN A 63 28.11 -14.52 -2.09
C ASN A 63 27.96 -13.08 -2.53
N VAL A 64 28.11 -12.14 -1.61
CA VAL A 64 27.93 -10.72 -1.88
C VAL A 64 29.11 -9.94 -1.35
N PRO A 65 29.62 -8.91 -2.05
CA PRO A 65 30.76 -8.16 -1.58
C PRO A 65 30.40 -7.36 -0.32
N ASP A 66 31.34 -7.22 0.61
CA ASP A 66 31.12 -6.48 1.87
C ASP A 66 30.86 -4.98 1.61
N SER A 67 31.45 -4.45 0.54
CA SER A 67 31.26 -3.09 0.05
C SER A 67 31.56 -3.01 -1.45
N ALA A 68 31.14 -1.93 -2.08
CA ALA A 68 31.42 -1.61 -3.47
C ALA A 68 31.92 -0.16 -3.61
N THR A 69 32.39 0.21 -4.79
CA THR A 69 32.88 1.56 -5.08
C THR A 69 32.06 2.18 -6.20
N ALA A 70 31.70 3.45 -6.05
CA ALA A 70 30.96 4.19 -7.05
C ALA A 70 31.67 4.15 -8.41
N GLY A 71 30.91 3.93 -9.47
CA GLY A 71 31.42 3.80 -10.85
C GLY A 71 32.06 2.45 -11.18
N ARG A 72 32.10 1.47 -10.25
CA ARG A 72 32.56 0.10 -10.53
C ARG A 72 31.40 -0.91 -10.54
N PRO A 73 31.44 -1.97 -11.38
CA PRO A 73 30.44 -3.02 -11.36
C PRO A 73 30.41 -3.76 -10.02
N ILE A 74 29.23 -3.89 -9.43
CA ILE A 74 28.96 -4.64 -8.20
C ILE A 74 28.73 -6.11 -8.58
N ARG A 75 29.71 -6.98 -8.35
CA ARG A 75 29.61 -8.40 -8.71
C ARG A 75 29.10 -9.19 -7.50
N LEU A 76 27.93 -9.81 -7.65
CA LEU A 76 27.56 -10.91 -6.76
C LEU A 76 28.34 -12.15 -7.21
N GLY A 77 28.75 -12.99 -6.27
CA GLY A 77 29.27 -14.32 -6.57
C GLY A 77 28.17 -15.24 -7.09
N ASN A 78 28.43 -16.55 -7.12
CA ASN A 78 27.49 -17.51 -7.68
C ASN A 78 26.15 -17.49 -6.92
N VAL A 79 25.06 -17.21 -7.62
CA VAL A 79 23.70 -17.22 -7.08
C VAL A 79 23.09 -18.58 -7.31
N THR A 80 22.55 -19.18 -6.25
CA THR A 80 21.81 -20.45 -6.28
C THR A 80 20.39 -20.21 -5.80
N VAL A 81 19.41 -20.63 -6.62
CA VAL A 81 17.99 -20.53 -6.32
C VAL A 81 17.41 -21.94 -6.20
N LEU A 82 16.81 -22.22 -5.05
CA LEU A 82 16.15 -23.49 -4.74
C LEU A 82 14.63 -23.26 -4.65
N VAL A 83 13.86 -23.92 -5.51
CA VAL A 83 12.40 -23.83 -5.55
C VAL A 83 11.80 -25.16 -5.11
N ALA A 84 11.10 -25.17 -3.96
CA ALA A 84 10.49 -26.38 -3.43
C ALA A 84 9.03 -26.50 -3.85
N LEU A 85 8.75 -27.40 -4.80
CA LEU A 85 7.39 -27.65 -5.26
C LEU A 85 6.57 -28.42 -4.20
N PRO A 86 5.33 -27.99 -3.92
CA PRO A 86 4.48 -28.60 -2.91
C PRO A 86 4.00 -30.00 -3.34
N ALA A 87 3.64 -30.84 -2.36
CA ALA A 87 3.21 -32.23 -2.60
C ALA A 87 2.05 -32.35 -3.59
N ALA A 88 1.14 -31.36 -3.62
CA ALA A 88 0.04 -31.33 -4.58
C ALA A 88 0.51 -31.18 -6.04
N ALA A 89 1.56 -30.38 -6.26
CA ALA A 89 2.20 -30.23 -7.57
C ALA A 89 2.95 -31.51 -7.98
N VAL A 90 3.70 -32.09 -7.04
CA VAL A 90 4.43 -33.36 -7.24
C VAL A 90 3.45 -34.49 -7.60
N ALA A 91 2.35 -34.61 -6.87
CA ALA A 91 1.31 -35.61 -7.16
C ALA A 91 0.68 -35.43 -8.56
N GLY A 92 0.57 -34.19 -9.04
CA GLY A 92 0.13 -33.89 -10.40
C GLY A 92 1.09 -34.43 -11.46
N LEU A 93 2.39 -34.22 -11.27
CA LEU A 93 3.44 -34.71 -12.17
C LEU A 93 3.49 -36.24 -12.20
N THR A 94 3.43 -36.89 -11.03
CA THR A 94 3.45 -38.36 -10.93
C THR A 94 2.22 -38.99 -11.61
N LYS A 95 1.03 -38.38 -11.50
CA LYS A 95 -0.17 -38.82 -12.21
C LYS A 95 -0.05 -38.76 -13.73
N GLN A 96 0.81 -37.88 -14.25
CA GLN A 96 1.07 -37.73 -15.68
C GLN A 96 2.23 -38.63 -16.17
N GLY A 97 2.76 -39.51 -15.31
CA GLY A 97 3.86 -40.41 -15.65
C GLY A 97 5.22 -39.71 -15.73
N VAL A 98 5.35 -38.48 -15.20
CA VAL A 98 6.62 -37.74 -15.19
C VAL A 98 7.52 -38.31 -14.10
N THR A 99 8.75 -38.67 -14.45
CA THR A 99 9.76 -39.19 -13.52
C THR A 99 10.96 -38.27 -13.35
N THR A 100 11.25 -37.39 -14.31
CA THR A 100 12.28 -36.37 -14.19
C THR A 100 11.81 -35.01 -14.68
N VAL A 101 12.30 -33.96 -14.02
CA VAL A 101 12.03 -32.55 -14.35
C VAL A 101 13.35 -31.82 -14.46
N GLY A 102 13.60 -31.19 -15.60
CA GLY A 102 14.71 -30.24 -15.79
C GLY A 102 14.19 -28.93 -16.35
N GLY A 103 15.06 -28.02 -16.76
CA GLY A 103 14.64 -26.84 -17.51
C GLY A 103 15.48 -25.61 -17.27
N THR A 104 14.82 -24.46 -17.26
CA THR A 104 15.43 -23.15 -17.03
C THR A 104 14.63 -22.36 -16.01
N LEU A 105 15.32 -21.65 -15.14
CA LEU A 105 14.75 -20.77 -14.13
C LEU A 105 15.32 -19.37 -14.33
N ARG A 106 14.46 -18.37 -14.37
CA ARG A 106 14.84 -16.96 -14.45
C ARG A 106 14.33 -16.24 -13.22
N MET A 107 15.24 -15.59 -12.51
CA MET A 107 14.93 -14.66 -11.42
C MET A 107 15.39 -13.27 -11.86
N THR A 108 14.54 -12.26 -11.70
CA THR A 108 14.89 -10.88 -12.08
C THR A 108 15.21 -10.10 -10.80
N PRO A 109 16.48 -9.87 -10.45
CA PRO A 109 16.79 -9.11 -9.25
C PRO A 109 16.40 -7.64 -9.43
N LEU A 110 15.81 -7.05 -8.39
CA LEU A 110 15.59 -5.62 -8.30
C LEU A 110 16.78 -4.97 -7.60
N VAL A 111 17.39 -3.97 -8.23
CA VAL A 111 18.49 -3.22 -7.62
C VAL A 111 18.06 -1.79 -7.37
N THR A 112 17.99 -1.41 -6.10
CA THR A 112 17.62 -0.04 -5.71
C THR A 112 18.86 0.70 -5.25
N ALA A 113 19.27 1.72 -6.00
CA ALA A 113 20.39 2.58 -5.66
C ALA A 113 19.86 3.97 -5.28
N ASN A 114 20.15 4.44 -4.05
CA ASN A 114 19.73 5.76 -3.57
C ASN A 114 18.22 6.04 -3.77
N GLY A 115 17.39 5.01 -3.54
CA GLY A 115 15.93 5.10 -3.69
C GLY A 115 15.42 5.00 -5.14
N SER A 116 16.30 4.97 -6.13
CA SER A 116 15.92 4.75 -7.54
C SER A 116 16.00 3.25 -7.87
N PRO A 117 14.87 2.59 -8.21
CA PRO A 117 14.89 1.21 -8.66
C PRO A 117 15.43 1.12 -10.09
N ALA A 118 16.40 0.23 -10.30
CA ALA A 118 16.89 -0.18 -11.60
C ALA A 118 16.68 -1.69 -11.73
N ARG A 119 15.93 -2.10 -12.77
CA ARG A 119 15.81 -3.52 -13.11
C ARG A 119 17.06 -3.97 -13.85
N ILE A 120 17.63 -5.07 -13.38
CA ILE A 120 18.65 -5.80 -14.11
C ILE A 120 17.94 -6.89 -14.90
N THR A 121 18.37 -7.13 -16.14
CA THR A 121 17.88 -8.29 -16.90
C THR A 121 18.33 -9.54 -16.15
N GLY A 122 17.40 -10.31 -15.59
CA GLY A 122 17.70 -11.53 -14.85
C GLY A 122 18.41 -12.58 -15.72
N SER A 123 19.33 -13.33 -15.11
CA SER A 123 19.99 -14.46 -15.77
C SER A 123 19.08 -15.70 -15.87
N ASP A 124 19.26 -16.48 -16.93
CA ASP A 124 18.66 -17.81 -17.04
C ASP A 124 19.59 -18.84 -16.37
N PHE A 125 19.08 -19.48 -15.32
CA PHE A 125 19.74 -20.55 -14.60
C PHE A 125 19.28 -21.90 -15.15
N ALA A 126 20.23 -22.72 -15.60
CA ALA A 126 19.93 -24.10 -15.96
C ALA A 126 19.49 -24.88 -14.72
N VAL A 127 18.37 -25.57 -14.83
CA VAL A 127 17.86 -26.51 -13.82
C VAL A 127 18.21 -27.92 -14.29
N PRO A 128 19.16 -28.62 -13.64
CA PRO A 128 19.51 -30.00 -13.98
C PRO A 128 18.29 -30.92 -13.91
N GLU A 129 18.33 -32.04 -14.63
CA GLU A 129 17.29 -33.06 -14.53
C GLU A 129 17.26 -33.65 -13.11
N THR A 130 16.15 -33.42 -12.41
CA THR A 130 15.92 -33.88 -11.05
C THR A 130 14.82 -34.94 -11.05
N SER A 131 15.03 -36.04 -10.34
CA SER A 131 14.02 -37.10 -10.19
C SER A 131 12.83 -36.64 -9.35
N VAL A 132 11.62 -36.99 -9.77
CA VAL A 132 10.39 -36.73 -9.03
C VAL A 132 10.29 -37.78 -7.91
N GLY A 133 10.66 -37.40 -6.69
CA GLY A 133 10.52 -38.24 -5.49
C GLY A 133 9.06 -38.32 -4.99
N ALA A 134 8.80 -39.24 -4.04
CA ALA A 134 7.44 -39.49 -3.54
C ALA A 134 6.83 -38.32 -2.74
N ASP A 135 7.66 -37.52 -2.05
CA ASP A 135 7.15 -36.57 -1.04
C ASP A 135 7.49 -35.08 -1.32
N GLN A 136 8.61 -34.77 -1.97
CA GLN A 136 9.02 -33.40 -2.32
C GLN A 136 9.89 -33.35 -3.59
N LEU A 137 9.75 -32.28 -4.37
CA LEU A 137 10.62 -31.97 -5.51
C LEU A 137 11.23 -30.58 -5.32
N VAL A 138 12.56 -30.51 -5.22
CA VAL A 138 13.31 -29.25 -5.13
C VAL A 138 14.05 -29.04 -6.44
N LEU A 139 13.75 -27.94 -7.12
CA LEU A 139 14.44 -27.52 -8.34
C LEU A 139 15.56 -26.56 -7.97
N ALA A 140 16.77 -26.83 -8.44
CA ALA A 140 17.94 -25.99 -8.19
C ALA A 140 18.42 -25.37 -9.50
N GLY A 141 18.48 -24.03 -9.54
CA GLY A 141 19.15 -23.27 -10.59
C GLY A 141 20.35 -22.54 -10.01
N SER A 142 21.49 -22.51 -10.72
CA SER A 142 22.66 -21.74 -10.28
C SER A 142 23.33 -21.01 -11.44
N GLY A 143 23.91 -19.85 -11.17
CA GLY A 143 24.67 -19.08 -12.15
C GLY A 143 25.09 -17.69 -11.66
N GLN A 144 25.66 -16.92 -12.58
CA GLN A 144 26.09 -15.55 -12.34
C GLN A 144 24.99 -14.56 -12.74
N GLU A 145 24.70 -13.59 -11.89
CA GLU A 145 23.84 -12.45 -12.23
C GLU A 145 24.65 -11.32 -12.87
N PRO A 146 24.05 -10.47 -13.71
CA PRO A 146 24.74 -9.31 -14.25
C PRO A 146 25.13 -8.33 -13.13
N ALA A 147 26.31 -7.72 -13.29
CA ALA A 147 26.86 -6.80 -12.30
C ALA A 147 26.42 -5.35 -12.59
N PRO A 148 25.50 -4.75 -11.80
CA PRO A 148 25.10 -3.36 -12.01
C PRO A 148 26.25 -2.42 -11.65
N THR A 149 26.28 -1.25 -12.28
CA THR A 149 27.20 -0.16 -11.89
C THR A 149 26.38 0.99 -11.34
N VAL A 150 26.76 1.49 -10.16
CA VAL A 150 26.10 2.62 -9.51
C VAL A 150 27.04 3.82 -9.51
N ALA A 151 26.62 4.92 -10.11
CA ALA A 151 27.49 6.08 -10.36
C ALA A 151 27.79 6.91 -9.10
N ALA A 152 26.86 6.93 -8.14
CA ALA A 152 26.98 7.72 -6.91
C ALA A 152 27.29 6.82 -5.70
N PRO A 153 28.04 7.33 -4.71
CA PRO A 153 28.13 6.66 -3.42
C PRO A 153 26.76 6.58 -2.74
N GLY A 154 26.58 5.60 -1.86
CA GLY A 154 25.32 5.38 -1.15
C GLY A 154 25.01 3.90 -0.95
N ARG A 155 23.75 3.57 -0.65
CA ARG A 155 23.33 2.18 -0.40
C ARG A 155 22.66 1.59 -1.63
N VAL A 156 23.02 0.34 -1.92
CA VAL A 156 22.44 -0.45 -3.00
C VAL A 156 21.79 -1.69 -2.42
N VAL A 157 20.47 -1.83 -2.58
CA VAL A 157 19.70 -2.98 -2.11
C VAL A 157 19.47 -3.93 -3.28
N PHE A 158 19.83 -5.19 -3.11
CA PHE A 158 19.45 -6.27 -4.03
C PHE A 158 18.26 -6.99 -3.43
N SER A 159 17.14 -7.01 -4.15
CA SER A 159 15.90 -7.67 -3.74
C SER A 159 15.51 -8.77 -4.71
N VAL A 160 14.86 -9.81 -4.20
CA VAL A 160 14.20 -10.82 -5.04
C VAL A 160 12.90 -10.25 -5.62
N ALA A 161 12.56 -10.62 -6.85
CA ALA A 161 11.31 -10.24 -7.50
C ALA A 161 10.69 -11.46 -8.20
N ASP A 162 9.91 -11.25 -9.26
CA ASP A 162 9.25 -12.34 -9.97
C ASP A 162 10.23 -13.43 -10.41
N LEU A 163 9.80 -14.67 -10.21
CA LEU A 163 10.50 -15.89 -10.60
C LEU A 163 9.67 -16.60 -11.65
N SER A 164 10.29 -16.95 -12.77
CA SER A 164 9.68 -17.75 -13.82
C SER A 164 10.52 -18.99 -14.08
N ALA A 165 9.89 -20.10 -14.42
CA ALA A 165 10.59 -21.29 -14.85
C ALA A 165 9.91 -21.92 -16.06
N SER A 166 10.71 -22.41 -16.99
CA SER A 166 10.27 -23.26 -18.10
C SER A 166 10.85 -24.65 -17.86
N LEU A 167 9.99 -25.57 -17.44
CA LEU A 167 10.34 -26.92 -17.05
C LEU A 167 10.08 -27.89 -18.20
N THR A 168 11.02 -28.80 -18.41
CA THR A 168 10.91 -29.93 -19.35
C THR A 168 10.55 -31.18 -18.56
N LEU A 169 9.49 -31.87 -18.98
CA LEU A 169 8.94 -33.03 -18.29
C LEU A 169 9.26 -34.31 -19.08
N ARG A 170 9.85 -35.31 -18.42
CA ARG A 170 10.18 -36.61 -19.06
C ARG A 170 9.61 -37.80 -18.29
N GLN A 171 9.29 -38.84 -19.05
CA GLN A 171 8.85 -40.14 -18.54
C GLN A 171 10.05 -41.05 -18.22
N ALA A 172 9.77 -42.22 -17.63
CA ALA A 172 10.78 -43.18 -17.18
C ALA A 172 11.67 -43.70 -18.33
N ASP A 173 11.14 -43.75 -19.55
CA ASP A 173 11.85 -44.19 -20.76
C ASP A 173 12.67 -43.05 -21.43
N GLY A 174 12.69 -41.86 -20.81
CA GLY A 174 13.39 -40.67 -21.31
C GLY A 174 12.62 -39.87 -22.36
N THR A 175 11.45 -40.33 -22.81
CA THR A 175 10.59 -39.59 -23.74
C THR A 175 9.91 -38.40 -23.06
N ALA A 176 9.45 -37.42 -23.86
CA ALA A 176 8.76 -36.25 -23.34
C ALA A 176 7.36 -36.63 -22.83
N ALA A 177 6.98 -36.11 -21.66
CA ALA A 177 5.62 -36.27 -21.14
C ALA A 177 4.59 -35.45 -21.96
N GLN A 178 3.29 -35.63 -21.68
CA GLN A 178 2.23 -34.78 -22.21
C GLN A 178 1.55 -34.00 -21.08
N PRO A 179 1.67 -32.66 -21.04
CA PRO A 179 2.46 -31.80 -21.92
C PRO A 179 3.98 -31.97 -21.72
N ALA A 180 4.77 -31.70 -22.77
CA ALA A 180 6.24 -31.86 -22.73
C ALA A 180 6.94 -30.78 -21.90
N THR A 181 6.28 -29.65 -21.71
CA THR A 181 6.80 -28.49 -21.00
C THR A 181 5.76 -27.94 -20.03
N MET A 182 6.23 -27.39 -18.92
CA MET A 182 5.42 -26.73 -17.91
C MET A 182 6.05 -25.38 -17.55
N SER A 183 5.26 -24.31 -17.60
CA SER A 183 5.69 -23.00 -17.14
C SER A 183 5.25 -22.76 -15.69
N LEU A 184 6.13 -22.15 -14.90
CA LEU A 184 5.86 -21.68 -13.56
C LEU A 184 6.02 -20.15 -13.55
N SER A 185 5.05 -19.44 -12.98
CA SER A 185 5.16 -17.99 -12.73
C SER A 185 4.87 -17.74 -11.27
N CYS A 186 5.83 -17.15 -10.57
CA CYS A 186 5.81 -16.96 -9.14
C CYS A 186 6.06 -15.51 -8.79
N SER A 187 5.27 -14.95 -7.88
CA SER A 187 5.51 -13.64 -7.29
C SER A 187 5.75 -13.77 -5.78
N PRO A 188 6.62 -12.94 -5.18
CA PRO A 188 6.72 -12.86 -3.73
C PRO A 188 5.34 -12.55 -3.11
N ASN A 189 5.00 -13.19 -1.99
CA ASN A 189 3.87 -12.81 -1.15
C ASN A 189 3.89 -11.33 -0.75
N LEU A 190 2.71 -10.73 -0.72
CA LEU A 190 2.49 -9.34 -0.31
C LEU A 190 2.91 -9.10 1.15
N GLY A 191 3.55 -7.96 1.39
CA GLY A 191 3.98 -7.53 2.73
C GLY A 191 5.23 -8.23 3.28
N GLN A 192 5.83 -9.17 2.55
CA GLN A 192 7.10 -9.78 2.96
C GLN A 192 8.29 -8.88 2.59
N ASP A 193 9.35 -8.94 3.40
CA ASP A 193 10.63 -8.33 3.05
C ASP A 193 11.31 -9.12 1.93
N THR A 194 11.46 -8.49 0.76
CA THR A 194 12.09 -9.07 -0.43
C THR A 194 13.58 -8.76 -0.55
N ALA A 195 14.17 -8.01 0.39
CA ALA A 195 15.59 -7.70 0.33
C ALA A 195 16.45 -8.97 0.47
N LEU A 196 17.31 -9.25 -0.51
CA LEU A 196 18.32 -10.31 -0.39
C LEU A 196 19.50 -9.79 0.44
N THR A 197 20.07 -8.64 0.04
CA THR A 197 21.18 -7.99 0.76
C THR A 197 21.21 -6.49 0.53
N THR A 198 22.02 -5.77 1.31
CA THR A 198 22.37 -4.36 1.05
C THR A 198 23.88 -4.19 1.04
N ILE A 199 24.39 -3.53 0.01
CA ILE A 199 25.80 -3.25 -0.21
C ILE A 199 26.03 -1.74 -0.06
N ALA A 200 27.02 -1.36 0.75
CA ALA A 200 27.46 0.03 0.85
C ALA A 200 28.40 0.35 -0.30
N VAL A 201 28.12 1.43 -1.04
CA VAL A 201 28.94 1.94 -2.14
C VAL A 201 29.70 3.18 -1.64
N SER A 202 31.01 3.06 -1.49
CA SER A 202 31.87 4.20 -1.14
C SER A 202 32.15 5.08 -2.36
N ALA A 203 32.51 6.34 -2.12
CA ALA A 203 33.01 7.20 -3.19
C ALA A 203 34.29 6.58 -3.77
N ALA A 204 34.50 6.69 -5.07
CA ALA A 204 35.81 6.38 -5.63
C ALA A 204 36.82 7.37 -5.02
N ASP A 205 37.80 6.86 -4.28
CA ASP A 205 38.83 7.71 -3.69
C ASP A 205 39.47 8.57 -4.78
N ALA A 206 39.28 9.89 -4.68
CA ALA A 206 40.17 10.84 -5.30
C ALA A 206 41.50 10.73 -4.55
N THR A 207 42.46 10.03 -5.13
CA THR A 207 43.77 9.84 -4.51
C THR A 207 44.44 11.19 -4.23
N GLY A 208 44.68 11.46 -2.95
CA GLY A 208 45.84 12.20 -2.46
C GLY A 208 45.57 13.54 -1.78
N ALA A 209 45.48 13.55 -0.45
CA ALA A 209 46.45 14.23 0.43
C ALA A 209 45.93 14.25 1.89
N SER A 210 46.70 13.62 2.77
CA SER A 210 46.48 13.50 4.21
C SER A 210 46.71 14.82 4.95
N GLY A 211 45.90 15.09 5.97
CA GLY A 211 46.22 16.05 7.03
C GLY A 211 45.19 16.03 8.15
N PRO A 212 45.56 15.72 9.41
CA PRO A 212 44.66 15.83 10.55
C PRO A 212 44.73 17.25 11.13
N GLY A 213 43.61 17.94 11.19
CA GLY A 213 43.51 19.26 11.81
C GLY A 213 42.11 19.52 12.30
N SER A 214 41.89 19.31 13.60
CA SER A 214 40.73 19.81 14.33
C SER A 214 40.88 21.31 14.58
N VAL A 215 39.94 22.14 14.13
CA VAL A 215 39.42 23.29 14.91
C VAL A 215 38.12 23.83 14.30
N SER A 216 37.18 24.15 15.20
CA SER A 216 35.98 24.95 15.00
C SER A 216 36.24 26.28 14.29
N HIS A 217 35.30 26.73 13.47
CA HIS A 217 34.48 27.93 13.71
C HIS A 217 33.52 28.19 12.53
N ALA A 218 32.29 28.52 12.90
CA ALA A 218 31.30 29.37 12.22
C ALA A 218 31.51 29.71 10.73
N THR A 219 30.53 29.35 9.91
CA THR A 219 30.22 30.07 8.67
C THR A 219 28.75 30.45 8.62
N ALA A 220 28.56 31.69 8.20
CA ALA A 220 27.32 32.45 8.19
C ALA A 220 26.24 31.88 7.26
N ALA A 221 25.02 32.25 7.63
CA ALA A 221 23.74 31.98 6.97
C ALA A 221 23.65 32.38 5.49
N LYS A 222 23.24 31.40 4.67
CA LYS A 222 22.28 31.41 3.54
C LYS A 222 22.57 30.13 2.73
N ALA A 223 21.71 29.12 2.58
CA ALA A 223 20.28 28.98 2.77
C ALA A 223 20.01 27.66 3.52
N GLN A 224 19.24 27.73 4.61
CA GLN A 224 18.86 26.59 5.44
C GLN A 224 17.33 26.45 5.35
N GLU A 225 16.84 25.99 4.19
CA GLU A 225 15.40 25.74 3.96
C GLU A 225 14.96 24.29 4.28
N ASP A 226 15.91 23.39 4.58
CA ASP A 226 15.67 21.95 4.68
C ASP A 226 15.69 21.35 6.09
N TYR A 227 15.79 22.17 7.15
CA TYR A 227 15.75 21.64 8.52
C TYR A 227 14.31 21.39 9.01
N CYS A 228 14.18 20.42 9.93
CA CYS A 228 12.95 20.16 10.69
C CYS A 228 12.46 21.48 11.33
N PRO A 229 11.14 21.70 11.49
CA PRO A 229 10.66 22.76 12.38
C PRO A 229 11.24 22.57 13.81
N PRO A 230 11.26 23.63 14.65
CA PRO A 230 11.90 23.57 15.96
C PRO A 230 11.38 22.42 16.82
N ASP A 231 12.23 21.95 17.72
CA ASP A 231 11.99 20.78 18.55
C ASP A 231 10.67 20.86 19.34
N VAL A 232 10.10 19.68 19.61
CA VAL A 232 9.01 19.51 20.58
C VAL A 232 9.50 20.02 21.94
N THR A 233 8.74 20.92 22.57
CA THR A 233 9.13 21.54 23.85
C THR A 233 8.11 21.29 24.95
N GLY A 234 8.55 20.73 26.08
CA GLY A 234 7.66 20.36 27.18
C GLY A 234 7.04 18.97 27.00
N GLY A 235 6.06 18.63 27.83
CA GLY A 235 5.42 17.30 27.86
C GLY A 235 4.04 17.27 27.23
N PHE A 236 3.29 16.21 27.57
CA PHE A 236 1.88 16.10 27.21
C PHE A 236 1.04 17.19 27.87
N SER A 237 0.18 17.83 27.08
CA SER A 237 -0.74 18.84 27.59
C SER A 237 -1.85 18.19 28.43
N GLU A 238 -2.05 18.67 29.66
CA GLU A 238 -3.12 18.20 30.55
C GLU A 238 -4.52 18.59 30.07
N ASP A 239 -4.64 19.60 29.21
CA ASP A 239 -5.92 19.99 28.60
C ASP A 239 -6.47 18.93 27.62
N PHE A 240 -5.63 18.00 27.18
CA PHE A 240 -5.97 16.89 26.31
C PHE A 240 -5.62 15.56 27.02
N PRO A 241 -6.47 15.10 27.94
CA PRO A 241 -6.19 13.92 28.73
C PRO A 241 -5.96 12.71 27.82
N LEU A 242 -4.91 11.96 28.12
CA LEU A 242 -4.61 10.70 27.44
C LEU A 242 -5.71 9.66 27.76
N PRO A 243 -5.95 8.68 26.88
CA PRO A 243 -6.85 7.57 27.14
C PRO A 243 -6.60 6.90 28.50
N THR A 244 -7.67 6.49 29.18
CA THR A 244 -7.55 5.69 30.40
C THR A 244 -7.31 4.23 30.01
N PRO A 245 -6.14 3.64 30.32
CA PRO A 245 -5.87 2.25 29.95
C PRO A 245 -6.64 1.27 30.84
N PRO A 246 -6.78 -0.01 30.43
CA PRO A 246 -7.34 -1.06 31.27
C PRO A 246 -6.59 -1.18 32.61
N PRO A 247 -7.23 -1.68 33.69
CA PRO A 247 -6.57 -1.94 34.96
C PRO A 247 -5.31 -2.80 34.79
N ASP A 248 -4.32 -2.56 35.65
CA ASP A 248 -3.04 -3.27 35.67
C ASP A 248 -2.22 -3.18 34.38
N THR A 249 -2.49 -2.19 33.51
CA THR A 249 -1.70 -1.93 32.29
C THR A 249 -0.43 -1.16 32.66
N PRO A 250 0.78 -1.73 32.43
CA PRO A 250 2.03 -1.01 32.66
C PRO A 250 2.18 0.17 31.70
N ILE A 251 2.60 1.33 32.25
CA ILE A 251 3.03 2.49 31.47
C ILE A 251 4.55 2.43 31.34
N ILE A 252 5.04 2.32 30.10
CA ILE A 252 6.47 2.27 29.81
C ILE A 252 6.85 3.60 29.16
N GLU A 253 7.59 4.42 29.90
CA GLU A 253 8.27 5.60 29.35
C GLU A 253 9.39 5.12 28.43
N THR A 254 9.41 5.61 27.19
CA THR A 254 10.35 5.20 26.14
C THR A 254 11.13 6.39 25.63
N THR A 255 12.35 6.15 25.14
CA THR A 255 13.08 7.17 24.41
C THR A 255 12.35 7.40 23.08
N PRO A 256 11.79 8.60 22.85
CA PRO A 256 11.00 8.83 21.65
C PRO A 256 11.91 8.86 20.44
N LEU A 257 11.31 8.53 19.30
CA LEU A 257 11.94 8.67 18.02
C LEU A 257 11.65 10.06 17.46
N TYR A 258 12.69 10.90 17.42
CA TYR A 258 12.63 12.22 16.83
C TYR A 258 12.51 12.12 15.31
N ALA A 259 11.61 12.90 14.73
CA ALA A 259 11.32 12.82 13.31
C ALA A 259 10.68 14.10 12.78
N CYS A 260 10.70 14.24 11.47
CA CYS A 260 10.02 15.31 10.76
C CYS A 260 9.02 14.74 9.77
N ALA A 261 7.93 15.45 9.48
CA ALA A 261 7.04 15.13 8.36
C ALA A 261 6.59 16.41 7.65
N LYS A 262 6.26 16.29 6.36
CA LYS A 262 5.47 17.32 5.67
C LYS A 262 4.00 17.13 6.01
N ILE A 263 3.29 18.24 6.17
CA ILE A 263 1.84 18.25 6.31
C ILE A 263 1.20 19.05 5.17
N SER A 264 0.06 18.58 4.70
CA SER A 264 -0.79 19.31 3.74
C SER A 264 -2.26 19.07 4.06
N GLY A 265 -3.16 19.89 3.56
CA GLY A 265 -4.58 19.72 3.86
C GLY A 265 -5.39 20.97 3.61
N PHE A 266 -6.54 21.03 4.27
CA PHE A 266 -7.40 22.19 4.23
C PHE A 266 -8.27 22.30 5.49
N SER A 267 -8.76 23.51 5.74
CA SER A 267 -9.79 23.80 6.73
C SER A 267 -10.93 24.56 6.06
N ASN A 268 -12.15 24.09 6.25
CA ASN A 268 -13.34 24.78 5.75
C ASN A 268 -13.62 26.04 6.58
N VAL A 269 -14.33 26.97 5.98
CA VAL A 269 -15.06 28.04 6.66
C VAL A 269 -16.54 27.84 6.35
N ALA A 270 -17.25 27.19 7.27
CA ALA A 270 -18.61 26.70 7.03
C ALA A 270 -19.56 27.83 6.61
N LYS A 271 -19.44 29.01 7.23
CA LYS A 271 -20.27 30.18 6.91
C LYS A 271 -20.05 30.76 5.51
N LEU A 272 -18.86 30.57 4.95
CA LEU A 272 -18.49 31.08 3.62
C LEU A 272 -18.58 30.01 2.54
N ASN A 273 -18.89 28.76 2.89
CA ASN A 273 -18.95 27.62 1.98
C ASN A 273 -17.67 27.50 1.11
N GLY A 274 -16.51 27.67 1.75
CA GLY A 274 -15.20 27.55 1.12
C GLY A 274 -14.16 26.95 2.05
N ALA A 275 -12.93 26.80 1.56
CA ALA A 275 -11.84 26.21 2.32
C ALA A 275 -10.53 26.99 2.14
N ALA A 276 -9.74 27.04 3.20
CA ALA A 276 -8.36 27.52 3.18
C ALA A 276 -7.42 26.30 3.06
N PRO A 277 -6.47 26.28 2.12
CA PRO A 277 -5.46 25.24 2.05
C PRO A 277 -4.48 25.39 3.23
N LEU A 278 -3.89 24.28 3.67
CA LEU A 278 -2.90 24.26 4.75
C LEU A 278 -1.70 23.45 4.27
N PHE A 279 -0.50 23.96 4.46
CA PHE A 279 0.75 23.28 4.14
C PHE A 279 1.77 23.56 5.23
N GLY A 280 2.76 22.68 5.38
CA GLY A 280 3.88 22.96 6.26
C GLY A 280 4.64 21.72 6.64
N LYS A 281 5.26 21.78 7.82
CA LYS A 281 6.06 20.69 8.38
C LYS A 281 5.63 20.43 9.82
N MET A 282 5.97 19.25 10.32
CA MET A 282 5.84 18.93 11.74
C MET A 282 7.09 18.23 12.26
N ALA A 283 7.49 18.57 13.48
CA ALA A 283 8.42 17.79 14.29
C ALA A 283 7.59 16.82 15.14
N LEU A 284 8.13 15.62 15.34
CA LEU A 284 7.46 14.51 16.01
C LEU A 284 8.42 13.86 17.00
N GLU A 285 7.94 13.62 18.21
CA GLU A 285 8.51 12.66 19.14
C GLU A 285 7.59 11.45 19.15
N VAL A 286 8.00 10.38 18.47
CA VAL A 286 7.16 9.19 18.28
C VAL A 286 7.44 8.18 19.39
N GLY A 287 6.39 7.83 20.13
CA GLY A 287 6.45 6.84 21.20
C GLY A 287 7.21 7.32 22.41
N ASN A 288 6.77 8.42 23.03
CA ASN A 288 7.22 8.85 24.35
C ASN A 288 6.76 7.86 25.43
N ARG A 289 5.56 7.30 25.27
CA ARG A 289 5.03 6.24 26.12
C ARG A 289 4.50 5.11 25.28
N SER A 290 4.69 3.88 25.76
CA SER A 290 4.06 2.69 25.23
C SER A 290 3.37 1.91 26.34
N LEU A 291 2.13 1.51 26.08
CA LEU A 291 1.31 0.76 27.03
C LEU A 291 0.92 -0.55 26.35
N TYR A 292 1.02 -1.64 27.09
CA TYR A 292 0.80 -2.97 26.55
C TYR A 292 0.18 -3.89 27.61
N ASN A 293 -0.98 -4.46 27.30
CA ASN A 293 -1.66 -5.42 28.17
C ASN A 293 -2.20 -6.59 27.33
N LEU A 294 -1.49 -7.73 27.41
CA LEU A 294 -1.89 -8.96 26.73
C LEU A 294 -3.27 -9.48 27.16
N ASN A 295 -3.60 -9.36 28.45
CA ASN A 295 -4.83 -9.89 29.01
C ASN A 295 -6.04 -9.10 28.51
N ALA A 296 -5.89 -7.77 28.43
CA ALA A 296 -6.91 -6.87 27.90
C ALA A 296 -6.84 -6.70 26.38
N ASN A 297 -5.89 -7.37 25.71
CA ASN A 297 -5.56 -7.17 24.30
C ASN A 297 -5.40 -5.69 23.92
N TYR A 298 -4.67 -4.92 24.73
CA TYR A 298 -4.56 -3.47 24.60
C TYR A 298 -3.14 -3.03 24.25
N PHE A 299 -3.00 -2.20 23.23
CA PHE A 299 -1.76 -1.52 22.88
C PHE A 299 -2.04 -0.02 22.70
N GLU A 300 -1.20 0.82 23.27
CA GLU A 300 -1.28 2.26 23.09
C GLU A 300 0.11 2.86 22.94
N THR A 301 0.22 3.87 22.08
CA THR A 301 1.43 4.67 21.91
C THR A 301 1.07 6.14 22.00
N ASP A 302 1.74 6.84 22.91
CA ASP A 302 1.60 8.29 23.08
C ASP A 302 2.83 8.98 22.50
N SER A 303 2.59 10.01 21.70
CA SER A 303 3.59 10.77 20.95
C SER A 303 3.31 12.26 21.06
N LEU A 304 4.33 13.09 20.85
CA LEU A 304 4.21 14.54 20.80
C LEU A 304 4.48 15.07 19.39
N GLY A 305 3.85 16.19 19.06
CA GLY A 305 4.09 16.87 17.79
C GLY A 305 4.13 18.39 17.88
N ALA A 306 4.97 19.03 17.08
CA ALA A 306 5.02 20.46 16.91
C ALA A 306 4.86 20.80 15.43
N SER A 307 3.75 21.46 15.06
CA SER A 307 3.48 21.86 13.68
C SER A 307 3.97 23.27 13.38
N HIS A 308 4.57 23.43 12.20
CA HIS A 308 4.92 24.71 11.61
C HIS A 308 4.17 24.82 10.27
N VAL A 309 3.01 25.48 10.31
CA VAL A 309 2.18 25.72 9.13
C VAL A 309 2.73 26.93 8.38
N GLU A 310 2.84 26.81 7.06
CA GLU A 310 3.20 27.90 6.17
C GLU A 310 2.01 28.83 5.97
N THR A 311 2.27 30.13 5.80
CA THR A 311 1.24 31.11 5.46
C THR A 311 0.49 30.67 4.22
N SER A 312 -0.84 30.67 4.31
CA SER A 312 -1.72 30.17 3.26
C SER A 312 -2.65 31.26 2.76
N GLN A 313 -2.79 31.39 1.45
CA GLN A 313 -3.78 32.28 0.86
C GLN A 313 -5.12 31.55 0.74
N ALA A 314 -6.17 32.18 1.26
CA ALA A 314 -7.54 31.71 1.15
C ALA A 314 -8.39 32.68 0.32
N THR A 315 -9.27 32.13 -0.50
CA THR A 315 -10.19 32.91 -1.35
C THR A 315 -11.62 32.46 -1.11
N PHE A 316 -12.50 33.42 -0.83
CA PHE A 316 -13.91 33.18 -0.53
C PHE A 316 -14.82 34.15 -1.28
N LEU A 317 -16.11 33.84 -1.31
CA LEU A 317 -17.16 34.78 -1.69
C LEU A 317 -17.84 35.30 -0.43
N ALA A 318 -17.40 36.44 0.09
CA ALA A 318 -18.09 37.11 1.19
C ALA A 318 -19.52 37.47 0.75
N PHE A 319 -20.49 37.22 1.63
CA PHE A 319 -21.92 37.35 1.37
C PHE A 319 -22.42 36.56 0.12
N GLY A 320 -21.63 35.61 -0.39
CA GLY A 320 -21.97 34.79 -1.56
C GLY A 320 -21.71 35.45 -2.93
N PHE A 321 -21.22 36.69 -2.99
CA PHE A 321 -20.97 37.37 -4.27
C PHE A 321 -19.74 38.27 -4.31
N MET A 322 -19.10 38.58 -3.18
CA MET A 322 -17.93 39.47 -3.13
C MET A 322 -16.64 38.65 -3.02
N PRO A 323 -15.81 38.58 -4.06
CA PRO A 323 -14.48 37.98 -3.97
C PRO A 323 -13.63 38.62 -2.87
N THR A 324 -13.24 37.81 -1.89
CA THR A 324 -12.36 38.23 -0.80
C THR A 324 -11.19 37.27 -0.72
N THR A 325 -9.98 37.80 -0.71
CA THR A 325 -8.74 37.04 -0.46
C THR A 325 -8.12 37.48 0.85
N ALA A 326 -7.49 36.57 1.57
CA ALA A 326 -6.72 36.88 2.76
C ALA A 326 -5.57 35.87 2.93
N GLU A 327 -4.52 36.28 3.62
CA GLU A 327 -3.48 35.38 4.11
C GLU A 327 -3.79 34.94 5.54
N LEU A 328 -3.57 33.65 5.79
CA LEU A 328 -3.85 32.98 7.05
C LEU A 328 -2.55 32.38 7.59
N ASP A 329 -2.17 32.83 8.79
CA ASP A 329 -1.16 32.16 9.60
C ASP A 329 -1.87 31.28 10.65
N VAL A 330 -1.35 30.06 10.81
CA VAL A 330 -1.79 29.12 11.85
C VAL A 330 -0.59 28.81 12.74
N THR A 331 -0.68 29.20 14.00
CA THR A 331 0.40 28.98 14.96
C THR A 331 -0.06 28.02 16.04
N GLN A 332 0.66 26.92 16.24
CA GLN A 332 0.43 26.04 17.39
C GLN A 332 0.80 26.78 18.67
N VAL A 333 -0.09 26.79 19.66
CA VAL A 333 0.07 27.53 20.91
C VAL A 333 -0.33 26.67 22.10
N GLY A 334 0.08 27.07 23.30
CA GLY A 334 -0.49 26.53 24.54
C GLY A 334 -1.71 27.33 24.98
N LYS A 335 -2.57 26.72 25.79
CA LYS A 335 -3.69 27.45 26.43
C LYS A 335 -3.21 28.49 27.44
N THR A 336 -2.13 28.17 28.18
CA THR A 336 -1.60 28.98 29.29
C THR A 336 -0.06 29.07 29.32
N THR A 337 0.61 28.80 28.18
CA THR A 337 2.08 28.80 27.94
C THR A 337 2.89 27.56 28.36
N ALA A 338 2.39 26.66 29.20
CA ALA A 338 3.16 25.52 29.74
C ALA A 338 3.42 24.38 28.73
N TYR A 339 2.45 24.08 27.86
CA TYR A 339 2.54 23.02 26.85
C TYR A 339 2.17 23.59 25.50
N GLN A 340 3.07 23.51 24.53
CA GLN A 340 2.82 23.97 23.16
C GLN A 340 2.69 22.82 22.18
N ASN A 341 2.87 21.57 22.62
CA ASN A 341 2.85 20.39 21.76
C ASN A 341 1.43 19.86 21.54
N ALA A 342 1.25 19.15 20.43
CA ALA A 342 0.12 18.30 20.18
C ALA A 342 0.28 16.98 20.93
N ASN A 343 -0.77 16.52 21.60
CA ASN A 343 -0.84 15.15 22.10
C ASN A 343 -1.32 14.25 20.96
N ILE A 344 -0.55 13.23 20.61
CA ILE A 344 -0.89 12.26 19.57
C ILE A 344 -0.98 10.88 20.23
N THR A 345 -2.17 10.29 20.29
CA THR A 345 -2.40 8.99 20.92
C THR A 345 -2.92 7.99 19.91
N ALA A 346 -2.29 6.83 19.81
CA ALA A 346 -2.72 5.72 18.97
C ALA A 346 -3.10 4.53 19.84
N VAL A 347 -4.37 4.10 19.76
CA VAL A 347 -4.92 2.96 20.52
C VAL A 347 -5.24 1.80 19.58
N ASP A 348 -4.84 0.61 19.98
CA ASP A 348 -4.78 -0.60 19.16
C ASP A 348 -4.83 -1.88 20.02
N TYR A 349 -4.73 -3.03 19.35
CA TYR A 349 -4.76 -4.36 19.90
C TYR A 349 -3.42 -5.07 19.70
N VAL A 350 -2.99 -5.80 20.72
CA VAL A 350 -1.76 -6.60 20.71
C VAL A 350 -1.87 -7.77 19.72
N ASN A 351 -2.94 -8.53 19.83
CA ASN A 351 -3.26 -9.66 18.98
C ASN A 351 -4.37 -9.23 18.02
N ARG A 352 -3.97 -8.78 16.83
CA ARG A 352 -4.90 -8.31 15.82
C ARG A 352 -5.60 -9.49 15.15
N SER A 353 -6.91 -9.34 14.97
CA SER A 353 -7.76 -10.27 14.21
C SER A 353 -8.71 -9.45 13.32
N PRO A 354 -9.13 -9.95 12.15
CA PRO A 354 -10.03 -9.23 11.24
C PRO A 354 -11.39 -8.84 11.86
N GLU A 355 -11.82 -9.51 12.93
CA GLU A 355 -13.09 -9.24 13.62
C GLU A 355 -13.01 -8.10 14.65
N LEU A 356 -11.81 -7.57 14.94
CA LEU A 356 -11.63 -6.50 15.91
C LEU A 356 -11.93 -5.12 15.28
N PRO A 357 -12.42 -4.15 16.08
CA PRO A 357 -12.61 -2.77 15.64
C PRO A 357 -11.32 -2.17 15.05
N PRO A 358 -11.44 -1.16 14.17
CA PRO A 358 -10.27 -0.48 13.62
C PRO A 358 -9.50 0.24 14.73
N ARG A 359 -8.21 0.46 14.49
CA ARG A 359 -7.35 1.25 15.38
C ARG A 359 -7.74 2.71 15.25
N TYR A 360 -7.57 3.47 16.33
CA TYR A 360 -7.85 4.91 16.32
C TYR A 360 -6.62 5.69 16.74
N THR A 361 -6.30 6.72 15.97
CA THR A 361 -5.32 7.72 16.35
C THR A 361 -6.01 9.06 16.55
N THR A 362 -5.66 9.78 17.60
CA THR A 362 -6.15 11.14 17.86
C THR A 362 -4.97 12.09 18.01
N ALA A 363 -5.00 13.21 17.31
CA ALA A 363 -4.05 14.32 17.45
C ALA A 363 -4.79 15.55 17.96
N SER A 364 -4.39 16.08 19.13
CA SER A 364 -5.06 17.22 19.76
C SER A 364 -4.08 18.33 20.12
N ALA A 365 -4.42 19.58 19.77
CA ALA A 365 -3.58 20.75 19.99
C ALA A 365 -4.42 22.02 20.13
N TYR A 366 -3.81 23.11 20.60
CA TYR A 366 -4.38 24.44 20.43
C TYR A 366 -3.63 25.19 19.32
N VAL A 367 -4.36 25.98 18.53
CA VAL A 367 -3.79 26.87 17.52
C VAL A 367 -4.38 28.27 17.63
N SER A 368 -3.61 29.28 17.26
CA SER A 368 -4.08 30.65 17.03
C SER A 368 -4.14 30.91 15.53
N LEU A 369 -5.20 31.58 15.07
CA LEU A 369 -5.34 32.00 13.69
C LEU A 369 -5.08 33.50 13.61
N ARG A 370 -4.27 33.93 12.62
CA ARG A 370 -4.06 35.34 12.30
C ARG A 370 -4.41 35.59 10.84
N ILE A 371 -5.10 36.68 10.57
CA ILE A 371 -5.54 37.08 9.23
C ILE A 371 -4.85 38.39 8.87
N HIS A 372 -4.24 38.44 7.69
CA HIS A 372 -3.66 39.66 7.13
C HIS A 372 -3.79 39.69 5.61
N ASP A 373 -3.31 40.77 5.00
CA ASP A 373 -3.33 41.00 3.54
C ASP A 373 -4.71 40.77 2.90
N VAL A 374 -5.75 41.23 3.60
CA VAL A 374 -7.13 41.10 3.15
C VAL A 374 -7.36 42.00 1.94
N ARG A 375 -7.99 41.45 0.90
CA ARG A 375 -8.48 42.22 -0.26
C ARG A 375 -9.93 41.90 -0.53
N ILE A 376 -10.74 42.94 -0.74
CA ILE A 376 -12.15 42.84 -1.10
C ILE A 376 -12.28 43.37 -2.53
N ASN A 377 -12.73 42.52 -3.46
CA ASN A 377 -12.79 42.84 -4.89
C ASN A 377 -11.44 43.36 -5.43
N GLY A 378 -10.33 42.81 -4.90
CA GLY A 378 -8.96 43.23 -5.25
C GLY A 378 -8.46 44.51 -4.55
N VAL A 379 -9.31 45.23 -3.82
CA VAL A 379 -8.90 46.42 -3.05
C VAL A 379 -8.41 46.00 -1.66
N PRO A 380 -7.19 46.39 -1.26
CA PRO A 380 -6.67 46.09 0.09
C PRO A 380 -7.56 46.67 1.19
N LEU A 381 -7.83 45.86 2.21
CA LEU A 381 -8.43 46.26 3.48
C LEU A 381 -7.39 46.08 4.59
N ASP A 382 -7.01 47.19 5.22
CA ASP A 382 -6.07 47.14 6.34
C ASP A 382 -6.77 46.65 7.61
N VAL A 383 -6.41 45.43 8.02
CA VAL A 383 -6.94 44.76 9.22
C VAL A 383 -6.01 44.91 10.43
N GLY A 384 -4.92 45.66 10.31
CA GLY A 384 -3.94 45.81 11.38
C GLY A 384 -3.06 44.58 11.60
N ALA A 385 -2.08 44.70 12.49
CA ALA A 385 -1.09 43.66 12.73
C ALA A 385 -1.60 42.49 13.60
N ASP A 386 -2.63 42.75 14.41
CA ASP A 386 -3.05 41.88 15.52
C ASP A 386 -4.40 41.19 15.29
N CYS A 387 -4.92 41.19 14.06
CA CYS A 387 -6.19 40.55 13.71
C CYS A 387 -6.10 39.03 13.88
N THR A 388 -6.52 38.55 15.04
CA THR A 388 -6.28 37.19 15.54
C THR A 388 -7.50 36.61 16.23
N THR A 389 -7.55 35.30 16.40
CA THR A 389 -8.56 34.67 17.27
C THR A 389 -8.38 35.12 18.72
N ALA A 390 -9.47 35.55 19.36
CA ALA A 390 -9.47 36.06 20.73
C ALA A 390 -9.09 35.02 21.79
N GLN A 391 -9.15 33.75 21.44
CA GLN A 391 -8.77 32.62 22.29
C GLN A 391 -8.14 31.53 21.42
N PRO A 392 -7.24 30.69 21.96
CA PRO A 392 -6.74 29.54 21.24
C PRO A 392 -7.87 28.61 20.76
N MET A 393 -7.85 28.27 19.47
CA MET A 393 -8.75 27.31 18.87
C MET A 393 -8.33 25.89 19.24
N LYS A 394 -9.27 25.12 19.82
CA LYS A 394 -9.05 23.70 20.10
C LYS A 394 -9.15 22.88 18.82
N LEU A 395 -8.10 22.12 18.51
CA LEU A 395 -8.07 21.11 17.45
C LEU A 395 -8.08 19.71 18.05
N GLN A 396 -8.92 18.85 17.48
CA GLN A 396 -8.89 17.42 17.70
C GLN A 396 -9.18 16.74 16.36
N LEU A 397 -8.16 16.09 15.83
CA LEU A 397 -8.26 15.31 14.60
C LEU A 397 -8.12 13.83 14.95
N SER A 398 -8.84 13.00 14.22
CA SER A 398 -8.83 11.55 14.40
C SER A 398 -8.60 10.84 13.07
N ALA A 399 -8.04 9.65 13.16
CA ALA A 399 -7.94 8.71 12.06
C ALA A 399 -8.29 7.31 12.52
N SER A 400 -8.84 6.52 11.61
CA SER A 400 -9.16 5.12 11.77
C SER A 400 -8.35 4.27 10.79
N THR A 401 -8.04 3.02 11.13
CA THR A 401 -7.44 2.10 10.13
C THR A 401 -8.37 1.71 8.99
N ASN A 402 -9.65 2.09 9.07
CA ASN A 402 -10.58 1.95 7.96
C ASN A 402 -10.52 3.13 7.00
N ASP A 403 -9.84 4.22 7.36
CA ASP A 403 -9.63 5.34 6.45
C ASP A 403 -8.65 4.90 5.36
N ASP A 404 -8.90 5.30 4.10
CA ASP A 404 -7.99 5.05 2.98
C ASP A 404 -7.44 6.39 2.45
N PRO A 405 -6.12 6.62 2.53
CA PRO A 405 -5.11 5.79 3.17
C PRO A 405 -5.13 5.92 4.69
N THR A 406 -4.90 4.79 5.35
CA THR A 406 -4.82 4.69 6.81
C THR A 406 -3.75 5.64 7.35
N TYR A 407 -4.01 6.22 8.52
CA TYR A 407 -3.00 6.95 9.26
C TYR A 407 -2.27 6.05 10.24
N VAL A 408 -0.95 6.11 10.17
CA VAL A 408 -0.05 5.66 11.24
C VAL A 408 1.02 6.73 11.37
N VAL A 409 1.35 7.15 12.60
CA VAL A 409 2.31 8.24 12.85
C VAL A 409 3.63 8.05 12.09
N ASN A 410 4.07 6.80 11.89
CA ASN A 410 5.28 6.48 11.14
C ASN A 410 5.18 6.65 9.61
N SER A 411 4.11 6.14 9.01
CA SER A 411 3.93 6.15 7.55
C SER A 411 3.19 7.37 7.04
N GLY A 412 2.56 8.13 7.93
CA GLY A 412 1.64 9.19 7.56
C GLY A 412 0.23 8.67 7.23
N GLY A 413 -0.62 9.55 6.67
CA GLY A 413 -2.03 9.29 6.35
C GLY A 413 -2.91 10.52 6.57
N PHE A 414 -4.23 10.34 6.47
CA PHE A 414 -5.19 11.40 6.78
C PHE A 414 -5.60 11.44 8.26
N LEU A 415 -5.69 12.65 8.80
CA LEU A 415 -6.32 12.99 10.06
C LEU A 415 -7.47 13.95 9.76
N THR A 416 -8.66 13.65 10.26
CA THR A 416 -9.87 14.45 10.00
C THR A 416 -10.52 14.89 11.28
N GLY A 417 -11.23 16.01 11.25
CA GLY A 417 -11.99 16.47 12.41
C GLY A 417 -12.87 17.65 12.07
N THR A 418 -13.56 18.17 13.08
CA THR A 418 -14.29 19.43 12.98
C THR A 418 -13.85 20.36 14.09
N ALA A 419 -13.76 21.65 13.79
CA ALA A 419 -13.37 22.67 14.75
C ALA A 419 -14.38 23.83 14.79
N THR A 420 -14.38 24.53 15.93
CA THR A 420 -15.09 25.78 16.11
C THR A 420 -14.09 26.92 16.01
N ILE A 421 -14.25 27.79 15.01
CA ILE A 421 -13.41 28.99 14.87
C ILE A 421 -13.86 30.00 15.95
N PRO A 422 -12.97 30.42 16.88
CA PRO A 422 -13.29 31.42 17.91
C PRO A 422 -13.59 32.80 17.32
N PRO A 423 -14.18 33.73 18.11
CA PRO A 423 -14.25 35.14 17.75
C PRO A 423 -12.88 35.74 17.42
N PHE A 424 -12.86 36.75 16.56
CA PHE A 424 -11.67 37.53 16.24
C PHE A 424 -11.59 38.80 17.08
N GLN A 425 -10.36 39.26 17.30
CA GLN A 425 -10.06 40.51 17.99
C GLN A 425 -8.88 41.22 17.33
N GLY A 426 -8.73 42.52 17.59
CA GLY A 426 -7.58 43.31 17.13
C GLY A 426 -7.59 43.59 15.63
N CYS A 427 -8.75 43.45 14.98
CA CYS A 427 -8.92 43.68 13.55
C CYS A 427 -9.32 45.14 13.28
N GLY A 428 -8.57 45.79 12.38
CA GLY A 428 -8.80 47.16 11.89
C GLY A 428 -7.82 48.18 12.47
N VAL A 429 -7.56 49.25 11.71
CA VAL A 429 -6.62 50.34 12.09
C VAL A 429 -7.30 51.67 12.45
N GLY A 430 -8.61 51.80 12.17
CA GLY A 430 -9.38 53.02 12.45
C GLY A 430 -10.69 52.74 13.21
N GLU A 431 -11.44 51.75 12.76
CA GLU A 431 -12.60 51.20 13.44
C GLU A 431 -12.39 49.71 13.74
N SER A 432 -13.12 49.18 14.73
CA SER A 432 -13.06 47.76 15.05
C SER A 432 -13.79 46.94 13.98
N LEU A 433 -13.04 46.07 13.31
CA LEU A 433 -13.54 45.08 12.36
C LEU A 433 -13.79 43.71 13.01
N ASP A 434 -13.57 43.57 14.32
CA ASP A 434 -13.77 42.34 15.07
C ASP A 434 -15.17 41.72 14.85
N PRO A 435 -16.28 42.51 14.87
CA PRO A 435 -17.61 41.96 14.61
C PRO A 435 -17.76 41.42 13.20
N LEU A 436 -17.10 42.04 12.20
CA LEU A 436 -17.17 41.63 10.80
C LEU A 436 -16.49 40.27 10.60
N PHE A 437 -15.26 40.11 11.09
CA PHE A 437 -14.53 38.83 10.98
C PHE A 437 -15.17 37.74 11.83
N THR A 438 -15.64 38.08 13.04
CA THR A 438 -16.38 37.14 13.90
C THR A 438 -17.67 36.67 13.25
N ALA A 439 -18.45 37.59 12.67
CA ALA A 439 -19.70 37.24 11.99
C ALA A 439 -19.45 36.36 10.76
N SER A 440 -18.37 36.60 10.02
CA SER A 440 -18.08 35.92 8.75
C SER A 440 -17.41 34.55 8.93
N LEU A 441 -16.54 34.39 9.93
CA LEU A 441 -15.65 33.23 10.05
C LEU A 441 -15.94 32.35 11.26
N SER A 442 -16.29 32.95 12.40
CA SER A 442 -16.39 32.22 13.67
C SER A 442 -17.64 31.34 13.75
N GLY A 443 -17.52 30.19 14.37
CA GLY A 443 -18.63 29.23 14.55
C GLY A 443 -18.18 27.77 14.42
N PRO A 444 -19.05 26.81 14.74
CA PRO A 444 -18.76 25.38 14.64
C PRO A 444 -18.87 24.85 13.21
N GLY A 445 -18.52 23.57 13.01
CA GLY A 445 -18.76 22.85 11.76
C GLY A 445 -17.69 23.03 10.69
N ASN A 446 -16.54 23.62 11.04
CA ASN A 446 -15.42 23.75 10.12
C ASN A 446 -14.69 22.41 10.03
N TYR A 447 -14.92 21.69 8.94
CA TYR A 447 -14.21 20.44 8.68
C TYR A 447 -12.75 20.71 8.38
N ILE A 448 -11.87 19.91 8.98
CA ILE A 448 -10.43 19.97 8.81
C ILE A 448 -9.97 18.60 8.37
N ARG A 449 -9.11 18.56 7.36
CA ARG A 449 -8.36 17.37 7.00
C ARG A 449 -6.91 17.71 6.79
N ILE A 450 -6.05 17.02 7.54
CA ILE A 450 -4.61 17.10 7.43
C ILE A 450 -4.07 15.76 6.95
N THR A 451 -3.12 15.85 6.06
CA THR A 451 -2.34 14.78 5.47
C THR A 451 -0.94 14.88 6.05
N GLN A 452 -0.53 13.91 6.86
CA GLN A 452 0.86 13.83 7.31
C GLN A 452 1.62 12.88 6.40
N GLY A 453 2.74 13.33 5.81
CA GLY A 453 3.66 12.48 5.07
C GLY A 453 4.37 11.43 5.90
N GLN A 454 5.05 10.52 5.19
CA GLN A 454 5.99 9.61 5.84
C GLN A 454 7.07 10.44 6.54
N ILE A 455 7.40 10.04 7.77
CA ILE A 455 8.39 10.75 8.55
C ILE A 455 9.81 10.52 8.02
N CYS A 456 10.65 11.54 8.15
CA CYS A 456 12.04 11.59 7.69
C CYS A 456 12.96 12.03 8.85
N ASP A 457 14.23 11.63 8.78
CA ASP A 457 15.29 12.12 9.67
C ASP A 457 16.68 11.80 9.06
N ALA A 458 17.66 12.69 9.25
CA ALA A 458 19.01 12.57 8.70
C ALA A 458 19.86 11.49 9.39
N ASP A 459 19.56 11.15 10.64
CA ASP A 459 20.42 10.31 11.49
C ASP A 459 19.94 8.85 11.62
N HIS A 460 18.79 8.47 11.04
CA HIS A 460 18.19 7.15 11.24
C HIS A 460 18.26 6.24 9.98
N PRO A 461 18.88 5.04 10.05
CA PRO A 461 19.23 4.21 8.87
C PRO A 461 18.05 3.60 8.09
N PHE A 462 16.82 3.74 8.59
CA PHE A 462 15.60 3.19 7.98
C PHE A 462 14.62 4.28 7.50
N ARG A 463 15.01 5.56 7.59
CA ARG A 463 14.16 6.70 7.22
C ARG A 463 14.69 7.39 5.96
N PRO A 464 13.80 7.99 5.15
CA PRO A 464 14.25 8.88 4.09
C PRO A 464 15.08 10.02 4.71
N PRO A 465 16.23 10.39 4.13
CA PRO A 465 16.97 11.58 4.55
C PRO A 465 16.14 12.84 4.21
N THR A 466 16.50 13.98 4.83
CA THR A 466 15.92 15.27 4.44
C THR A 466 16.30 15.63 2.99
N PRO A 467 15.41 16.29 2.23
CA PRO A 467 14.08 16.78 2.63
C PRO A 467 13.03 15.66 2.74
N CYS A 468 12.10 15.81 3.70
CA CYS A 468 11.02 14.83 3.88
C CYS A 468 10.23 14.62 2.58
N PRO A 469 9.81 13.37 2.28
CA PRO A 469 9.00 13.07 1.11
C PRO A 469 7.70 13.88 1.16
N VAL A 470 7.34 14.46 0.01
CA VAL A 470 6.02 15.05 -0.17
C VAL A 470 5.03 13.91 -0.29
N GLN A 471 3.93 13.96 0.44
CA GLN A 471 2.86 12.99 0.29
C GLN A 471 1.87 13.48 -0.76
N ASP A 472 2.02 13.01 -1.99
CA ASP A 472 0.97 13.14 -2.99
C ASP A 472 0.06 11.91 -2.85
N PHE A 473 -1.20 12.12 -2.43
CA PHE A 473 -2.23 11.09 -2.50
C PHE A 473 -3.00 11.16 -3.82
N GLY A 474 -3.47 10.00 -4.30
CA GLY A 474 -4.20 9.89 -5.54
C GLY A 474 -3.58 8.94 -6.56
N TRP A 475 -3.89 9.16 -7.84
CA TRP A 475 -3.38 8.40 -8.97
C TRP A 475 -2.97 9.31 -10.11
N ASP A 476 -1.81 9.08 -10.68
CA ASP A 476 -1.43 9.65 -11.97
C ASP A 476 -1.84 8.64 -13.05
N VAL A 477 -2.84 8.99 -13.85
CA VAL A 477 -3.36 8.16 -14.96
C VAL A 477 -3.10 8.86 -16.29
N GLU A 478 -2.27 8.25 -17.13
CA GLU A 478 -1.88 8.78 -18.42
C GLU A 478 -2.06 7.75 -19.54
N PRO A 479 -2.66 8.11 -20.69
CA PRO A 479 -3.29 9.40 -20.99
C PRO A 479 -4.68 9.57 -20.34
N GLY A 480 -5.28 8.51 -19.79
CA GLY A 480 -6.70 8.47 -19.45
C GLY A 480 -7.60 8.42 -20.70
N GLY A 481 -8.85 8.85 -20.54
CA GLY A 481 -9.84 8.94 -21.62
C GLY A 481 -10.65 7.67 -21.87
N PRO A 482 -11.49 7.66 -22.93
CA PRO A 482 -12.30 6.50 -23.29
C PRO A 482 -11.45 5.39 -23.92
N LEU A 483 -11.66 4.15 -23.48
CA LEU A 483 -11.00 2.97 -24.03
C LEU A 483 -11.91 1.74 -23.99
N THR A 484 -11.57 0.72 -24.78
CA THR A 484 -12.17 -0.63 -24.69
C THR A 484 -11.15 -1.61 -24.13
N ALA A 485 -11.59 -2.48 -23.24
CA ALA A 485 -10.84 -3.61 -22.70
C ALA A 485 -11.44 -4.90 -23.26
N SER A 486 -10.62 -5.75 -23.90
CA SER A 486 -11.06 -6.99 -24.53
C SER A 486 -10.27 -8.18 -24.03
N SER A 487 -10.94 -9.28 -23.69
CA SER A 487 -10.32 -10.55 -23.30
C SER A 487 -10.50 -11.62 -24.37
N GLY A 488 -9.60 -12.60 -24.33
CA GLY A 488 -9.91 -13.95 -24.82
C GLY A 488 -10.82 -14.68 -23.83
N ALA A 489 -10.49 -15.94 -23.52
CA ALA A 489 -11.31 -16.79 -22.66
C ALA A 489 -11.63 -16.11 -21.31
N TYR A 490 -12.92 -16.10 -20.99
CA TYR A 490 -13.45 -15.68 -19.69
C TYR A 490 -14.07 -16.87 -18.99
N ARG A 491 -13.79 -17.00 -17.69
CA ARG A 491 -14.40 -18.03 -16.84
C ARG A 491 -14.94 -17.44 -15.55
N LEU A 492 -16.12 -17.89 -15.18
CA LEU A 492 -16.70 -17.76 -13.85
C LEU A 492 -16.92 -19.17 -13.32
N THR A 493 -16.39 -19.45 -12.13
CA THR A 493 -16.41 -20.80 -11.53
C THR A 493 -17.19 -20.78 -10.21
N LEU A 494 -18.04 -21.76 -10.04
CA LEU A 494 -18.71 -22.12 -8.79
C LEU A 494 -18.29 -23.55 -8.41
N PRO A 495 -18.47 -24.00 -7.17
CA PRO A 495 -18.07 -25.35 -6.76
C PRO A 495 -18.58 -26.48 -7.66
N ASN A 496 -19.82 -26.39 -8.15
CA ASN A 496 -20.45 -27.43 -9.00
C ASN A 496 -21.01 -26.90 -10.34
N ALA A 497 -20.63 -25.69 -10.72
CA ALA A 497 -21.11 -25.05 -11.94
C ALA A 497 -20.07 -24.08 -12.49
N GLY A 498 -20.24 -23.68 -13.73
CA GLY A 498 -19.36 -22.69 -14.33
C GLY A 498 -20.03 -21.98 -15.48
N PHE A 499 -19.36 -20.94 -15.93
CA PHE A 499 -19.75 -20.16 -17.09
C PHE A 499 -18.49 -19.72 -17.82
N SER A 500 -18.37 -20.17 -19.07
CA SER A 500 -17.19 -19.95 -19.91
C SER A 500 -17.60 -19.24 -21.19
N CYS A 501 -16.84 -18.23 -21.61
CA CYS A 501 -17.03 -17.53 -22.88
C CYS A 501 -15.73 -17.48 -23.66
N GLU A 502 -15.82 -17.48 -24.99
CA GLU A 502 -14.66 -17.36 -25.87
C GLU A 502 -13.99 -15.98 -25.76
N SER A 503 -14.79 -14.92 -25.68
CA SER A 503 -14.31 -13.55 -25.52
C SER A 503 -15.28 -12.70 -24.73
N THR A 504 -14.74 -11.66 -24.09
CA THR A 504 -15.54 -10.62 -23.44
C THR A 504 -14.91 -9.26 -23.67
N SER A 505 -15.71 -8.21 -23.64
CA SER A 505 -15.20 -6.85 -23.76
C SER A 505 -16.08 -5.85 -23.02
N PHE A 506 -15.49 -4.75 -22.58
CA PHE A 506 -16.23 -3.65 -21.98
C PHE A 506 -15.52 -2.32 -22.25
N SER A 507 -16.31 -1.24 -22.28
CA SER A 507 -15.76 0.10 -22.41
C SER A 507 -15.51 0.73 -21.04
N LEU A 508 -14.46 1.52 -20.96
CA LEU A 508 -14.01 2.30 -19.82
C LEU A 508 -13.91 3.76 -20.22
N SER A 509 -14.13 4.66 -19.27
CA SER A 509 -13.74 6.06 -19.38
C SER A 509 -12.90 6.39 -18.16
N LEU A 510 -11.61 6.60 -18.36
CA LEU A 510 -10.66 6.93 -17.29
C LEU A 510 -10.49 8.45 -17.18
N ASN A 511 -10.42 8.94 -15.96
CA ASN A 511 -10.03 10.31 -15.64
C ASN A 511 -8.51 10.42 -15.86
N GLY A 512 -8.10 11.19 -16.87
CA GLY A 512 -6.67 11.46 -17.12
C GLY A 512 -6.11 12.50 -16.16
N GLY A 513 -4.80 12.46 -15.95
CA GLY A 513 -4.07 13.38 -15.08
C GLY A 513 -3.99 12.91 -13.63
N LYS A 514 -3.77 13.87 -12.71
CA LYS A 514 -3.68 13.59 -11.27
C LYS A 514 -5.09 13.50 -10.68
N ALA A 515 -5.57 12.30 -10.39
CA ALA A 515 -6.75 12.11 -9.56
C ALA A 515 -6.38 12.42 -8.11
N ARG A 516 -6.63 13.65 -7.63
CA ARG A 516 -6.37 14.08 -6.26
C ARG A 516 -7.69 14.20 -5.48
N ASP A 517 -7.77 13.48 -4.36
CA ASP A 517 -8.75 13.57 -3.26
C ASP A 517 -10.23 13.19 -3.43
N GLY A 518 -10.75 12.54 -2.38
CA GLY A 518 -12.18 12.26 -2.14
C GLY A 518 -12.44 10.78 -1.80
N ASP A 519 -13.54 10.51 -1.08
CA ASP A 519 -14.00 9.20 -0.53
C ASP A 519 -14.21 8.06 -1.54
N ASP A 520 -13.73 8.21 -2.75
CA ASP A 520 -13.86 7.21 -3.79
C ASP A 520 -12.71 7.43 -4.77
N VAL A 521 -11.71 6.55 -4.66
CA VAL A 521 -10.49 6.48 -5.48
C VAL A 521 -10.82 6.00 -6.90
N HIS A 522 -11.88 6.56 -7.48
CA HIS A 522 -12.44 6.26 -8.78
C HIS A 522 -11.64 6.98 -9.85
N ILE A 523 -10.77 6.23 -10.53
CA ILE A 523 -10.02 6.75 -11.66
C ILE A 523 -10.81 6.67 -12.96
N GLY A 524 -12.08 6.27 -12.91
CA GLY A 524 -12.95 6.20 -14.07
C GLY A 524 -14.25 5.43 -13.81
N VAL A 525 -14.97 5.16 -14.89
CA VAL A 525 -16.20 4.35 -14.87
C VAL A 525 -16.14 3.28 -15.95
N SER A 526 -16.68 2.11 -15.63
CA SER A 526 -16.82 1.01 -16.59
C SER A 526 -18.26 0.88 -17.07
N LYS A 527 -18.47 0.46 -18.32
CA LYS A 527 -19.78 0.06 -18.85
C LYS A 527 -19.98 -1.44 -18.71
N LYS A 528 -21.23 -1.89 -18.91
CA LYS A 528 -21.57 -3.32 -18.88
C LYS A 528 -20.72 -4.12 -19.89
N PRO A 529 -20.14 -5.26 -19.49
CA PRO A 529 -19.42 -6.13 -20.39
C PRO A 529 -20.35 -6.85 -21.37
N THR A 530 -19.83 -7.07 -22.57
CA THR A 530 -20.41 -7.90 -23.63
C THR A 530 -19.64 -9.23 -23.67
N PHE A 531 -20.35 -10.33 -23.82
CA PHE A 531 -19.78 -11.67 -23.86
C PHE A 531 -20.17 -12.37 -25.15
N THR A 532 -19.25 -13.15 -25.72
CA THR A 532 -19.43 -13.82 -27.00
C THR A 532 -19.18 -15.33 -26.85
N ASN A 533 -20.01 -16.13 -27.51
CA ASN A 533 -19.91 -17.60 -27.55
C ASN A 533 -19.76 -18.23 -26.16
N CYS A 534 -20.78 -18.00 -25.33
CA CYS A 534 -20.79 -18.47 -23.96
C CYS A 534 -21.52 -19.80 -23.80
N HIS A 535 -20.98 -20.63 -22.92
CA HIS A 535 -21.55 -21.92 -22.55
C HIS A 535 -21.47 -22.06 -21.03
N GLY A 536 -22.53 -22.59 -20.43
CA GLY A 536 -22.49 -22.95 -19.03
C GLY A 536 -21.91 -24.35 -18.83
N GLU A 537 -21.45 -24.60 -17.61
CA GLU A 537 -20.81 -25.85 -17.19
C GLU A 537 -21.52 -26.40 -15.95
N GLY A 538 -21.53 -27.73 -15.80
CA GLY A 538 -22.16 -28.40 -14.66
C GLY A 538 -23.65 -28.10 -14.53
N ALA A 539 -24.07 -27.58 -13.38
CA ALA A 539 -25.46 -27.24 -13.11
C ALA A 539 -26.03 -26.05 -13.92
N LEU A 540 -25.19 -25.37 -14.72
CA LEU A 540 -25.59 -24.30 -15.64
C LEU A 540 -25.48 -24.70 -17.12
N SER A 541 -25.37 -26.00 -17.41
CA SER A 541 -24.95 -26.52 -18.73
C SER A 541 -25.82 -26.16 -19.93
N GLN A 542 -27.08 -25.72 -19.79
CA GLN A 542 -27.88 -25.29 -20.95
C GLN A 542 -27.79 -23.76 -21.16
N ALA A 543 -27.33 -23.35 -22.35
CA ALA A 543 -27.31 -21.98 -22.89
C ALA A 543 -27.36 -20.87 -21.83
N ALA A 544 -26.33 -20.82 -20.97
CA ALA A 544 -26.33 -19.91 -19.86
C ALA A 544 -26.20 -18.45 -20.34
N THR A 545 -26.95 -17.53 -19.74
CA THR A 545 -26.80 -16.08 -19.98
C THR A 545 -26.30 -15.39 -18.74
N ILE A 546 -25.37 -14.44 -18.93
CA ILE A 546 -24.86 -13.55 -17.89
C ILE A 546 -25.45 -12.15 -18.09
N SER A 547 -25.86 -11.50 -17.00
CA SER A 547 -26.38 -10.13 -17.05
C SER A 547 -25.89 -9.31 -15.87
N PHE A 548 -25.39 -8.11 -16.16
CA PHE A 548 -24.95 -7.12 -15.17
C PHE A 548 -26.08 -6.11 -14.93
N LEU A 549 -26.49 -5.99 -13.66
CA LEU A 549 -27.58 -5.11 -13.27
C LEU A 549 -27.11 -3.68 -12.96
N THR A 550 -25.83 -3.48 -12.62
CA THR A 550 -25.25 -2.14 -12.41
C THR A 550 -24.98 -1.43 -13.72
N ALA A 551 -25.38 -0.16 -13.83
CA ALA A 551 -25.29 0.58 -15.07
C ALA A 551 -23.87 1.06 -15.38
N SER A 552 -23.08 1.44 -14.36
CA SER A 552 -21.67 1.83 -14.52
C SER A 552 -20.94 1.77 -13.17
N PRO A 553 -20.36 0.62 -12.77
CA PRO A 553 -19.61 0.58 -11.53
C PRO A 553 -18.33 1.41 -11.68
N PRO A 554 -17.92 2.11 -10.60
CA PRO A 554 -16.69 2.87 -10.62
C PRO A 554 -15.49 1.95 -10.84
N PHE A 555 -14.46 2.49 -11.49
CA PHE A 555 -13.19 1.82 -11.70
C PHE A 555 -12.18 2.44 -10.73
N SER A 556 -11.89 1.72 -9.65
CA SER A 556 -11.03 2.22 -8.58
C SER A 556 -9.69 1.53 -8.56
N LEU A 557 -8.64 2.29 -8.25
CA LEU A 557 -7.35 1.72 -7.89
C LEU A 557 -7.17 1.76 -6.38
N THR A 558 -6.59 0.71 -5.82
CA THR A 558 -6.39 0.54 -4.38
C THR A 558 -4.91 0.65 -4.01
N THR A 559 -4.04 -0.01 -4.77
CA THR A 559 -2.60 -0.03 -4.48
C THR A 559 -1.75 -0.12 -5.75
N TYR A 560 -0.53 0.38 -5.66
CA TYR A 560 0.45 0.39 -6.75
C TYR A 560 1.71 -0.27 -6.24
N ASP A 561 2.18 -1.27 -6.96
CA ASP A 561 3.48 -1.87 -6.72
C ASP A 561 4.51 -1.24 -7.67
N PRO A 562 5.36 -0.31 -7.17
CA PRO A 562 6.38 0.31 -7.99
C PRO A 562 7.50 -0.64 -8.42
N THR A 563 7.61 -1.83 -7.81
CA THR A 563 8.64 -2.82 -8.15
C THR A 563 8.30 -3.59 -9.41
N THR A 564 7.02 -3.98 -9.54
CA THR A 564 6.49 -4.72 -10.69
C THR A 564 5.85 -3.80 -11.73
N ASP A 565 5.64 -2.52 -11.40
CA ASP A 565 4.93 -1.54 -12.23
C ASP A 565 3.49 -2.01 -12.52
N VAL A 566 2.82 -2.42 -11.44
CA VAL A 566 1.48 -3.01 -11.46
C VAL A 566 0.57 -2.20 -10.55
N ALA A 567 -0.54 -1.71 -11.10
CA ALA A 567 -1.63 -1.14 -10.34
C ALA A 567 -2.64 -2.23 -9.97
N PHE A 568 -3.22 -2.15 -8.79
CA PHE A 568 -4.28 -3.03 -8.32
C PHE A 568 -5.52 -2.18 -8.07
N GLY A 569 -6.68 -2.80 -8.25
CA GLY A 569 -7.94 -2.10 -8.09
C GLY A 569 -9.13 -3.02 -7.95
N GLU A 570 -10.31 -2.41 -7.82
CA GLU A 570 -11.56 -3.12 -7.61
C GLU A 570 -12.70 -2.51 -8.42
N LEU A 571 -13.64 -3.37 -8.80
CA LEU A 571 -14.93 -3.03 -9.38
C LEU A 571 -16.02 -3.36 -8.35
N PRO A 572 -16.49 -2.38 -7.56
CA PRO A 572 -17.41 -2.64 -6.47
C PRO A 572 -18.87 -2.75 -6.92
N ASN A 573 -19.72 -3.23 -6.00
CA ASN A 573 -21.18 -3.26 -6.11
C ASN A 573 -21.72 -4.01 -7.33
N LEU A 574 -20.99 -5.02 -7.81
CA LEU A 574 -21.42 -5.81 -8.94
C LEU A 574 -22.62 -6.70 -8.58
N ASN A 575 -23.58 -6.69 -9.49
CA ASN A 575 -24.80 -7.48 -9.41
C ASN A 575 -24.91 -8.30 -10.70
N ILE A 576 -24.69 -9.61 -10.58
CA ILE A 576 -24.61 -10.56 -11.70
C ILE A 576 -25.75 -11.56 -11.56
N THR A 577 -26.46 -11.81 -12.66
CA THR A 577 -27.41 -12.91 -12.76
C THR A 577 -26.94 -13.90 -13.80
N LEU A 578 -26.83 -15.17 -13.43
CA LEU A 578 -26.61 -16.31 -14.31
C LEU A 578 -27.94 -17.04 -14.48
N ARG A 579 -28.30 -17.39 -15.71
CA ARG A 579 -29.49 -18.18 -16.01
C ARG A 579 -29.16 -19.31 -16.96
N ASP A 580 -29.45 -20.54 -16.58
CA ASP A 580 -29.51 -21.70 -17.46
C ASP A 580 -30.94 -21.80 -18.02
N GLY A 581 -31.11 -21.39 -19.29
CA GLY A 581 -32.42 -21.35 -19.94
C GLY A 581 -33.52 -20.71 -19.07
N THR A 582 -34.57 -21.48 -18.76
CA THR A 582 -35.70 -21.06 -17.90
C THR A 582 -35.73 -21.71 -16.50
N SER A 583 -34.78 -22.59 -16.16
CA SER A 583 -34.91 -23.47 -14.98
C SER A 583 -34.05 -23.02 -13.79
N CYS A 584 -32.76 -22.74 -13.98
CA CYS A 584 -31.85 -22.36 -12.90
C CYS A 584 -31.41 -20.90 -13.02
N THR A 585 -31.57 -20.13 -11.94
CA THR A 585 -31.13 -18.73 -11.83
C THR A 585 -30.26 -18.55 -10.59
N VAL A 586 -29.07 -17.99 -10.77
CA VAL A 586 -28.12 -17.67 -9.70
C VAL A 586 -27.90 -16.16 -9.68
N ARG A 587 -28.01 -15.54 -8.51
CA ARG A 587 -27.77 -14.11 -8.28
C ARG A 587 -26.56 -13.93 -7.37
N ILE A 588 -25.65 -13.09 -7.83
CA ILE A 588 -24.48 -12.60 -7.11
C ILE A 588 -24.71 -11.11 -6.92
N SER A 589 -24.69 -10.60 -5.70
CA SER A 589 -24.99 -9.19 -5.40
C SER A 589 -24.08 -8.62 -4.32
N GLY A 590 -23.73 -7.33 -4.46
CA GLY A 590 -22.84 -6.63 -3.52
C GLY A 590 -21.40 -7.13 -3.56
N ALA A 591 -20.99 -7.70 -4.70
CA ALA A 591 -19.65 -8.22 -4.88
C ALA A 591 -18.69 -7.14 -5.36
N SER A 592 -17.43 -7.22 -4.93
CA SER A 592 -16.31 -6.51 -5.54
C SER A 592 -15.48 -7.51 -6.35
N ILE A 593 -15.13 -7.17 -7.59
CA ILE A 593 -14.17 -7.95 -8.37
C ILE A 593 -12.83 -7.23 -8.33
N GLY A 594 -11.81 -7.90 -7.81
CA GLY A 594 -10.44 -7.40 -7.81
C GLY A 594 -9.81 -7.50 -9.20
N PHE A 595 -8.86 -6.62 -9.48
CA PHE A 595 -8.01 -6.72 -10.66
C PHE A 595 -6.59 -6.27 -10.37
N ARG A 596 -5.67 -6.73 -11.22
CA ARG A 596 -4.32 -6.20 -11.37
C ARG A 596 -4.12 -5.73 -12.80
N TYR A 597 -3.45 -4.61 -12.98
CA TYR A 597 -3.14 -3.99 -14.26
C TYR A 597 -1.64 -3.76 -14.35
N SER A 598 -0.98 -4.34 -15.36
CA SER A 598 0.44 -4.08 -15.59
C SER A 598 0.61 -2.89 -16.51
N ASN A 599 1.34 -1.86 -16.07
CA ASN A 599 1.72 -0.73 -16.90
C ASN A 599 2.74 -1.11 -17.98
N LEU A 600 3.36 -2.28 -17.89
CA LEU A 600 4.34 -2.77 -18.87
C LEU A 600 3.67 -3.52 -20.02
N THR A 601 2.73 -4.41 -19.70
CA THR A 601 2.05 -5.24 -20.72
C THR A 601 0.71 -4.65 -21.13
N HIS A 602 0.20 -3.68 -20.39
CA HIS A 602 -1.14 -3.09 -20.53
C HIS A 602 -2.27 -4.14 -20.46
N VAL A 603 -2.00 -5.24 -19.75
CA VAL A 603 -2.95 -6.31 -19.48
C VAL A 603 -3.52 -6.16 -18.08
N MET A 604 -4.85 -6.20 -17.99
CA MET A 604 -5.60 -6.30 -16.75
C MET A 604 -6.04 -7.75 -16.51
N SER A 605 -5.64 -8.34 -15.40
CA SER A 605 -6.09 -9.67 -14.96
C SER A 605 -7.07 -9.53 -13.80
N LEU A 606 -8.19 -10.26 -13.85
CA LEU A 606 -9.09 -10.35 -12.71
C LEU A 606 -8.45 -11.16 -11.57
N THR A 607 -8.72 -10.76 -10.33
CA THR A 607 -8.17 -11.41 -9.13
C THR A 607 -9.28 -11.66 -8.10
N GLN A 608 -9.04 -12.61 -7.19
CA GLN A 608 -9.92 -12.87 -6.03
C GLN A 608 -9.67 -11.93 -4.85
N GLN A 609 -8.63 -11.11 -4.91
CA GLN A 609 -8.32 -10.13 -3.88
C GLN A 609 -9.26 -8.95 -4.02
N SER A 610 -10.30 -8.93 -3.20
CA SER A 610 -11.26 -7.83 -3.14
C SER A 610 -11.71 -7.59 -1.70
N SER A 611 -12.13 -6.35 -1.42
CA SER A 611 -12.73 -5.94 -0.15
C SER A 611 -13.98 -6.74 0.22
N ALA A 612 -14.72 -7.24 -0.77
CA ALA A 612 -15.94 -8.02 -0.60
C ALA A 612 -16.03 -9.15 -1.65
N PRO A 613 -15.44 -10.33 -1.36
CA PRO A 613 -15.40 -11.43 -2.30
C PRO A 613 -16.80 -11.86 -2.79
N PRO A 614 -16.96 -12.13 -4.09
CA PRO A 614 -18.24 -12.50 -4.67
C PRO A 614 -18.73 -13.83 -4.10
N THR A 615 -19.97 -13.82 -3.60
CA THR A 615 -20.66 -15.02 -3.11
C THR A 615 -22.05 -15.11 -3.73
N VAL A 616 -22.56 -16.33 -3.85
CA VAL A 616 -23.95 -16.56 -4.27
C VAL A 616 -24.90 -16.00 -3.22
N LYS A 617 -25.79 -15.08 -3.61
CA LYS A 617 -26.77 -14.44 -2.71
C LYS A 617 -28.19 -14.94 -2.91
N GLY A 618 -28.51 -15.47 -4.08
CA GLY A 618 -29.82 -16.07 -4.34
C GLY A 618 -29.76 -17.16 -5.40
N VAL A 619 -30.51 -18.23 -5.19
CA VAL A 619 -30.61 -19.36 -6.11
C VAL A 619 -32.08 -19.69 -6.31
N THR A 620 -32.48 -20.01 -7.55
CA THR A 620 -33.83 -20.45 -7.86
C THR A 620 -33.78 -21.55 -8.92
N GLY A 621 -34.42 -22.68 -8.64
CA GLY A 621 -34.61 -23.77 -9.61
C GLY A 621 -33.36 -24.57 -10.00
N CYS A 622 -32.26 -24.46 -9.24
CA CYS A 622 -31.01 -25.19 -9.49
C CYS A 622 -30.92 -26.57 -8.80
N GLY A 623 -32.04 -27.11 -8.29
CA GLY A 623 -32.08 -28.48 -7.74
C GLY A 623 -31.13 -28.78 -6.56
N GLY A 624 -30.66 -27.76 -5.83
CA GLY A 624 -29.73 -27.89 -4.70
C GLY A 624 -28.25 -28.06 -5.08
N SER A 625 -27.91 -27.99 -6.37
CA SER A 625 -26.53 -28.11 -6.86
C SER A 625 -25.65 -26.87 -6.63
N ILE A 626 -26.30 -25.71 -6.45
CA ILE A 626 -25.68 -24.42 -6.14
C ILE A 626 -26.43 -23.86 -4.93
N ASN A 627 -25.70 -23.36 -3.93
CA ASN A 627 -26.26 -22.88 -2.67
C ASN A 627 -25.89 -21.42 -2.38
N THR A 628 -26.75 -20.72 -1.65
CA THR A 628 -26.44 -19.38 -1.13
C THR A 628 -25.22 -19.46 -0.20
N GLY A 629 -24.31 -18.50 -0.34
CA GLY A 629 -23.06 -18.42 0.41
C GLY A 629 -21.87 -19.10 -0.26
N GLU A 630 -22.08 -19.84 -1.36
CA GLU A 630 -20.97 -20.43 -2.12
C GLU A 630 -20.06 -19.33 -2.72
N PRO A 631 -18.73 -19.53 -2.69
CA PRO A 631 -17.78 -18.60 -3.29
C PRO A 631 -17.89 -18.64 -4.81
N VAL A 632 -17.57 -17.52 -5.46
CA VAL A 632 -17.55 -17.41 -6.92
C VAL A 632 -16.17 -16.95 -7.35
N ASP A 633 -15.55 -17.70 -8.25
CA ASP A 633 -14.26 -17.32 -8.84
C ASP A 633 -14.44 -16.73 -10.25
N PHE A 634 -13.52 -15.84 -10.62
CA PHE A 634 -13.47 -15.14 -11.91
C PHE A 634 -12.05 -15.23 -12.46
N SER A 635 -11.93 -15.45 -13.76
CA SER A 635 -10.65 -15.44 -14.46
C SER A 635 -10.82 -14.89 -15.88
N ALA A 636 -10.09 -13.82 -16.17
CA ALA A 636 -9.96 -13.25 -17.51
C ALA A 636 -8.75 -12.30 -17.55
N ASN A 637 -8.13 -12.21 -18.73
CA ASN A 637 -7.07 -11.25 -19.03
C ASN A 637 -7.57 -10.30 -20.13
N TYR A 638 -7.68 -9.02 -19.82
CA TYR A 638 -8.13 -7.98 -20.73
C TYR A 638 -6.94 -7.17 -21.22
N VAL A 639 -6.88 -6.97 -22.53
CA VAL A 639 -5.95 -6.04 -23.18
C VAL A 639 -6.68 -4.72 -23.38
N PHE A 640 -6.05 -3.61 -22.97
CA PHE A 640 -6.61 -2.29 -23.19
C PHE A 640 -6.26 -1.81 -24.60
N SER A 641 -7.26 -1.33 -25.34
CA SER A 641 -7.09 -0.76 -26.69
C SER A 641 -6.18 0.47 -26.74
N VAL A 642 -6.12 1.22 -25.63
CA VAL A 642 -5.17 2.32 -25.44
C VAL A 642 -4.34 1.99 -24.20
N PRO A 643 -3.01 1.80 -24.34
CA PRO A 643 -2.09 1.69 -23.22
C PRO A 643 -2.31 2.79 -22.18
N GLN A 644 -2.37 2.39 -20.91
CA GLN A 644 -2.45 3.32 -19.79
C GLN A 644 -1.22 3.13 -18.91
N ARG A 645 -0.82 4.21 -18.27
CA ARG A 645 0.11 4.21 -17.16
C ARG A 645 -0.66 4.70 -15.93
N MET A 646 -0.80 3.83 -14.96
CA MET A 646 -1.56 4.03 -13.73
C MET A 646 -0.60 3.86 -12.56
N VAL A 647 -0.22 4.96 -11.92
CA VAL A 647 0.78 4.93 -10.84
C VAL A 647 0.32 5.77 -9.66
N ARG A 648 0.88 5.50 -8.47
CA ARG A 648 0.79 6.51 -7.41
C ARG A 648 1.64 7.72 -7.77
N PRO A 649 1.19 8.94 -7.42
CA PRO A 649 1.98 10.14 -7.60
C PRO A 649 3.40 10.01 -7.03
N GLY A 650 4.38 10.57 -7.74
CA GLY A 650 5.80 10.54 -7.34
C GLY A 650 6.59 9.36 -7.90
N TYR A 651 5.92 8.34 -8.46
CA TYR A 651 6.58 7.26 -9.21
C TYR A 651 6.58 7.60 -10.71
N LYS A 652 7.59 8.33 -11.17
CA LYS A 652 7.80 8.64 -12.60
C LYS A 652 8.79 7.68 -13.24
#